data_AF-A0A0N1H5C4-F1
#
_entry.id   AF-A0A0N1H5C4-F1
#
_cell.length_a   1.000
_cell.length_b   1.000
_cell.length_c   1.000
_cell.angle_alpha   90.00
_cell.angle_beta   90.00
_cell.angle_gamma   90.00
#
_symmetry.space_group_name_H-M   'P 1'
#
loop_
_entity.id
_entity.type
_entity.pdbx_description
1 polymer ?
#
loop_
_entity_poly.entity_id
_entity_poly.type
_entity_poly.pdbx_seq_one_letter_code
_entity_poly.pdbx_strand_id
1 'polypeptide(L)'
;MWKRLIRFEATNGVVCFGDACVSSAEELTASLEAGNLRAKQLEGHDPFHLVATDKEVSVKRLLGVLTADDVPVVKCIGLNYKAHISELGRKPPPYPSLFMKPAPAIAAFDQDILVPRAAQGMDLDYEGELAIIIGRTGKDISQEEALSYVAGYASSNDVSARKWQRDPAYAGHIPQWSFGKSFDTFAPLGPMIVAPAVVQDASSLMLKTIVDGEVRQETNTSDLLFGVKALISFLSQGSTLQQGTVIMTGTPGGVALGMKEPEWLVDGQILLALKQIGSLVYNVFFHPLRKLPGPRLAQFTRLPMISRKYRGSLNSWLTVLHQTYGEVVRIAPNEVSYINPQAWKDIYGFRTGGKQSLAKDPLFYGPDASGGNAGLFRAGDASHGRQRRVLSHAFSDRALNEQEPMSEHYAQLLIQGLRKSTLEPNNKVDMERWYNYATFDVMADLTFGEPLHLLEDQSQEWFLDNVFSFLKLQSMSQLLRYYPFCAGVLRPFFIPKKLVNRQARNNKECIAKVNRRLERASDKQDVWGLVMKQEGEKAMSRPEMHANAITMMVAGTETTATALSGLTFYLLQNPDKMKKLTEEIRSNFDEERNIDIRSLARLEYLNACIEEGLRMYPPVPLGPPRLVPEGGANTCCYVSSYAAFHSEHNFRHAEKFIPERWIKGAGYDDDRKNVLQPFSFGPRNCLGKNLAYHEMRMILAKVLWNFDMRLDPESMNWLDQDVHVIWEKGPLYINLTDARAAV
;
A
#
# COMPACT_ATOMS: atom_id res chain seq x y z
N MET A 1 -14.56 -33.88 -1.67
CA MET A 1 -13.09 -34.02 -1.53
C MET A 1 -12.57 -32.72 -0.96
N TRP A 2 -11.80 -32.79 0.13
CA TRP A 2 -11.23 -31.64 0.81
C TRP A 2 -10.19 -30.93 -0.06
N LYS A 3 -9.92 -29.65 0.22
CA LYS A 3 -8.89 -28.87 -0.47
C LYS A 3 -7.63 -28.67 0.38
N ARG A 4 -7.82 -28.48 1.67
CA ARG A 4 -6.78 -28.16 2.66
C ARG A 4 -7.03 -28.96 3.92
N LEU A 5 -6.57 -30.21 3.91
CA LEU A 5 -6.77 -31.12 5.04
C LEU A 5 -5.88 -30.69 6.21
N ILE A 6 -6.51 -30.48 7.35
CA ILE A 6 -5.86 -30.30 8.65
C ILE A 6 -6.41 -31.31 9.64
N ARG A 7 -5.60 -31.64 10.65
CA ARG A 7 -6.04 -32.34 11.85
C ARG A 7 -5.91 -31.39 13.03
N PHE A 8 -6.90 -31.35 13.90
CA PHE A 8 -6.95 -30.33 14.94
C PHE A 8 -7.77 -30.75 16.16
N GLU A 9 -7.49 -30.13 17.31
CA GLU A 9 -8.40 -30.14 18.44
C GLU A 9 -9.39 -28.99 18.28
N ALA A 10 -10.68 -29.30 18.31
CA ALA A 10 -11.75 -28.32 18.29
C ALA A 10 -11.88 -27.60 19.65
N THR A 11 -12.55 -26.45 19.70
CA THR A 11 -12.77 -25.71 20.96
C THR A 11 -13.57 -26.47 22.01
N ASN A 12 -14.34 -27.49 21.61
CA ASN A 12 -15.05 -28.41 22.49
C ASN A 12 -14.16 -29.58 22.98
N GLY A 13 -12.87 -29.59 22.65
CA GLY A 13 -11.89 -30.62 23.06
C GLY A 13 -11.85 -31.87 22.18
N VAL A 14 -12.66 -31.95 21.12
CA VAL A 14 -12.71 -33.13 20.24
C VAL A 14 -11.66 -33.02 19.13
N VAL A 15 -10.90 -34.09 18.92
CA VAL A 15 -9.95 -34.18 17.80
C VAL A 15 -10.70 -34.50 16.51
N CYS A 16 -10.51 -33.69 15.48
CA CYS A 16 -11.21 -33.77 14.20
C CYS A 16 -10.24 -33.67 13.03
N PHE A 17 -10.66 -34.17 11.87
CA PHE A 17 -10.14 -33.75 10.58
C PHE A 17 -11.04 -32.64 10.01
N GLY A 18 -10.46 -31.76 9.19
CA GLY A 18 -11.23 -30.70 8.55
C GLY A 18 -10.60 -30.15 7.29
N ASP A 19 -11.44 -29.56 6.44
CA ASP A 19 -11.00 -28.70 5.34
C ASP A 19 -10.87 -27.27 5.89
N ALA A 20 -9.64 -26.80 6.05
CA ALA A 20 -9.36 -25.50 6.66
C ALA A 20 -9.96 -24.36 5.83
N CYS A 21 -10.70 -23.46 6.48
CA CYS A 21 -11.33 -22.29 5.86
C CYS A 21 -10.32 -21.16 5.62
N VAL A 22 -9.15 -21.49 5.08
CA VAL A 22 -8.04 -20.57 4.79
C VAL A 22 -7.57 -20.75 3.36
N SER A 23 -6.83 -19.77 2.86
CA SER A 23 -6.35 -19.73 1.48
C SER A 23 -4.87 -20.08 1.32
N SER A 24 -4.07 -19.91 2.37
CA SER A 24 -2.64 -20.24 2.41
C SER A 24 -2.20 -20.77 3.78
N ALA A 25 -0.95 -21.26 3.87
CA ALA A 25 -0.35 -21.70 5.13
C ALA A 25 -0.08 -20.53 6.09
N GLU A 26 0.20 -19.32 5.59
CA GLU A 26 0.38 -18.13 6.43
C GLU A 26 -0.95 -17.69 7.06
N GLU A 27 -2.05 -17.75 6.31
CA GLU A 27 -3.38 -17.51 6.86
C GLU A 27 -3.78 -18.58 7.87
N LEU A 28 -3.34 -19.84 7.68
CA LEU A 28 -3.54 -20.91 8.65
C LEU A 28 -2.92 -20.55 10.01
N THR A 29 -1.64 -20.17 10.03
CA THR A 29 -0.94 -19.78 11.26
C THR A 29 -1.51 -18.50 11.86
N ALA A 30 -1.72 -17.45 11.05
CA ALA A 30 -2.24 -16.18 11.53
C ALA A 30 -3.66 -16.30 12.09
N SER A 31 -4.51 -17.12 11.47
CA SER A 31 -5.88 -17.35 11.95
C SER A 31 -5.90 -18.19 13.23
N LEU A 32 -4.95 -19.11 13.38
CA LEU A 32 -4.81 -19.88 14.61
C LEU A 32 -4.37 -18.99 15.77
N GLU A 33 -3.35 -18.15 15.56
CA GLU A 33 -2.85 -17.18 16.56
C GLU A 33 -3.93 -16.17 16.97
N ALA A 34 -4.75 -15.74 16.01
CA ALA A 34 -5.89 -14.86 16.26
C ALA A 34 -7.10 -15.56 16.92
N GLY A 35 -7.05 -16.89 17.11
CA GLY A 35 -8.15 -17.68 17.69
C GLY A 35 -9.41 -17.74 16.83
N ASN A 36 -9.31 -17.44 15.53
CA ASN A 36 -10.44 -17.37 14.61
C ASN A 36 -10.40 -18.43 13.49
N LEU A 37 -9.42 -19.34 13.51
CA LEU A 37 -9.32 -20.43 12.54
C LEU A 37 -10.56 -21.34 12.61
N ARG A 38 -11.19 -21.54 11.45
CA ARG A 38 -12.34 -22.43 11.25
C ARG A 38 -12.00 -23.53 10.25
N ALA A 39 -12.64 -24.68 10.39
CA ALA A 39 -12.55 -25.76 9.42
C ALA A 39 -13.91 -26.43 9.23
N LYS A 40 -14.19 -26.84 7.99
CA LYS A 40 -15.33 -27.72 7.70
C LYS A 40 -14.98 -29.12 8.17
N GLN A 41 -15.70 -29.63 9.15
CA GLN A 41 -15.43 -30.92 9.75
C GLN A 41 -15.58 -32.03 8.72
N LEU A 42 -14.63 -32.96 8.75
CA LEU A 42 -14.64 -34.18 7.97
C LEU A 42 -14.84 -35.37 8.92
N GLU A 43 -15.72 -36.30 8.55
CA GLU A 43 -15.97 -37.53 9.29
C GLU A 43 -15.26 -38.71 8.62
N GLY A 44 -14.56 -39.51 9.41
CA GLY A 44 -13.80 -40.68 8.95
C GLY A 44 -12.82 -41.15 10.03
N HIS A 45 -12.26 -42.34 9.83
CA HIS A 45 -11.37 -43.00 10.79
C HIS A 45 -9.88 -42.76 10.50
N ASP A 46 -9.55 -42.36 9.28
CA ASP A 46 -8.19 -42.13 8.81
C ASP A 46 -8.15 -40.94 7.81
N PRO A 47 -6.97 -40.34 7.56
CA PRO A 47 -6.87 -39.14 6.71
C PRO A 47 -7.17 -39.37 5.22
N PHE A 48 -7.28 -40.63 4.77
CA PHE A 48 -7.52 -41.01 3.38
C PHE A 48 -8.99 -41.37 3.10
N HIS A 49 -9.76 -41.76 4.11
CA HIS A 49 -11.19 -42.09 4.01
C HIS A 49 -12.08 -41.10 4.78
N LEU A 50 -12.05 -39.84 4.32
CA LEU A 50 -12.79 -38.73 4.91
C LEU A 50 -13.99 -38.30 4.07
N VAL A 51 -15.14 -38.11 4.71
CA VAL A 51 -16.38 -37.61 4.12
C VAL A 51 -16.66 -36.20 4.63
N ALA A 52 -17.07 -35.30 3.73
CA ALA A 52 -17.40 -33.94 4.10
C ALA A 52 -18.71 -33.88 4.89
N THR A 53 -18.73 -33.08 5.94
CA THR A 53 -19.96 -32.75 6.68
C THR A 53 -20.34 -31.29 6.43
N ASP A 54 -21.57 -30.93 6.77
CA ASP A 54 -22.03 -29.52 6.75
C ASP A 54 -21.63 -28.74 8.02
N LYS A 55 -20.91 -29.38 8.96
CA LYS A 55 -20.52 -28.75 10.22
C LYS A 55 -19.23 -27.96 10.06
N GLU A 56 -19.25 -26.71 10.51
CA GLU A 56 -18.05 -25.88 10.64
C GLU A 56 -17.66 -25.77 12.11
N VAL A 57 -16.38 -25.98 12.42
CA VAL A 57 -15.88 -26.09 13.78
C VAL A 57 -14.71 -25.13 14.00
N SER A 58 -14.66 -24.51 15.17
CA SER A 58 -13.51 -23.69 15.59
C SER A 58 -12.31 -24.56 15.92
N VAL A 59 -11.16 -24.19 15.38
CA VAL A 59 -9.89 -24.85 15.64
C VAL A 59 -9.24 -24.21 16.87
N LYS A 60 -8.98 -25.01 17.91
CA LYS A 60 -8.26 -24.59 19.13
C LYS A 60 -6.75 -24.73 18.98
N ARG A 61 -6.29 -25.86 18.44
CA ARG A 61 -4.89 -26.08 18.03
C ARG A 61 -4.81 -27.04 16.87
N LEU A 62 -3.79 -26.86 16.03
CA LEU A 62 -3.44 -27.81 14.98
C LEU A 62 -2.70 -29.01 15.58
N LEU A 63 -2.79 -30.15 14.91
CA LEU A 63 -2.11 -31.40 15.23
C LEU A 63 -1.43 -31.92 13.96
N GLY A 64 -0.42 -32.77 14.10
CA GLY A 64 0.18 -33.47 12.96
C GLY A 64 -0.87 -34.22 12.14
N VAL A 65 -0.99 -33.87 10.85
CA VAL A 65 -2.03 -34.40 9.96
C VAL A 65 -1.87 -35.91 9.76
N LEU A 66 -0.63 -36.35 9.54
CA LEU A 66 -0.26 -37.76 9.50
C LEU A 66 0.55 -38.12 10.73
N THR A 67 0.31 -39.31 11.25
CA THR A 67 1.11 -39.97 12.29
C THR A 67 1.99 -41.05 11.65
N ALA A 68 2.91 -41.63 12.42
CA ALA A 68 3.70 -42.76 11.95
C ALA A 68 2.83 -43.95 11.50
N ASP A 69 1.69 -44.18 12.15
CA ASP A 69 0.77 -45.27 11.80
C ASP A 69 0.07 -45.05 10.44
N ASP A 70 -0.05 -43.79 10.00
CA ASP A 70 -0.63 -43.42 8.70
C ASP A 70 0.38 -43.56 7.55
N VAL A 71 1.68 -43.70 7.85
CA VAL A 71 2.77 -43.63 6.87
C VAL A 71 3.56 -44.95 6.84
N PRO A 72 3.32 -45.84 5.86
CA PRO A 72 4.02 -47.12 5.79
C PRO A 72 5.53 -46.95 5.53
N VAL A 73 5.91 -45.95 4.74
CA VAL A 73 7.31 -45.65 4.41
C VAL A 73 7.44 -44.21 3.92
N VAL A 74 8.60 -43.60 4.15
CA VAL A 74 9.01 -42.35 3.51
C VAL A 74 10.05 -42.66 2.44
N LYS A 75 9.75 -42.34 1.18
CA LYS A 75 10.69 -42.47 0.05
C LYS A 75 11.28 -41.10 -0.26
N CYS A 76 12.61 -40.97 -0.25
CA CYS A 76 13.27 -39.68 -0.41
C CYS A 76 14.14 -39.67 -1.66
N ILE A 77 14.19 -38.52 -2.35
CA ILE A 77 14.96 -38.36 -3.58
C ILE A 77 16.18 -37.47 -3.33
N GLY A 78 17.37 -38.04 -3.49
CA GLY A 78 18.61 -37.28 -3.46
C GLY A 78 18.85 -36.50 -4.76
N LEU A 79 19.43 -35.30 -4.66
CA LEU A 79 19.91 -34.49 -5.79
C LEU A 79 18.86 -34.23 -6.88
N ASN A 80 17.71 -33.66 -6.50
CA ASN A 80 16.60 -33.44 -7.45
C ASN A 80 16.36 -31.96 -7.80
N TYR A 81 17.23 -31.03 -7.43
CA TYR A 81 17.12 -29.61 -7.79
C TYR A 81 18.28 -29.20 -8.71
N LYS A 82 17.99 -28.66 -9.90
CA LYS A 82 19.00 -28.36 -10.93
C LYS A 82 20.03 -27.33 -10.45
N ALA A 83 19.58 -26.31 -9.72
CA ALA A 83 20.48 -25.31 -9.14
C ALA A 83 21.39 -25.93 -8.07
N HIS A 84 20.85 -26.79 -7.21
CA HIS A 84 21.62 -27.46 -6.16
C HIS A 84 22.66 -28.45 -6.71
N ILE A 85 22.29 -29.20 -7.75
CA ILE A 85 23.22 -30.09 -8.47
C ILE A 85 24.41 -29.29 -9.04
N SER A 86 24.11 -28.13 -9.64
CA SER A 86 25.12 -27.24 -10.20
C SER A 86 26.03 -26.63 -9.12
N GLU A 87 25.46 -26.20 -7.99
CA GLU A 87 26.17 -25.67 -6.83
C GLU A 87 27.18 -26.69 -6.27
N LEU A 88 26.78 -27.96 -6.17
CA LEU A 88 27.64 -29.04 -5.71
C LEU A 88 28.66 -29.52 -6.76
N GLY A 89 28.72 -28.90 -7.94
CA GLY A 89 29.63 -29.27 -9.03
C GLY A 89 29.36 -30.65 -9.63
N ARG A 90 28.13 -31.16 -9.53
CA ARG A 90 27.74 -32.50 -9.99
C ARG A 90 27.03 -32.47 -11.33
N LYS A 91 27.04 -33.60 -12.04
CA LYS A 91 26.19 -33.79 -13.23
C LYS A 91 24.81 -34.28 -12.80
N PRO A 92 23.72 -33.85 -13.45
CA PRO A 92 22.38 -34.37 -13.20
C PRO A 92 22.35 -35.90 -13.35
N PRO A 93 21.81 -36.65 -12.38
CA PRO A 93 21.69 -38.09 -12.52
C PRO A 93 20.67 -38.45 -13.61
N PRO A 94 20.84 -39.56 -14.33
CA PRO A 94 19.90 -39.98 -15.37
C PRO A 94 18.57 -40.50 -14.82
N TYR A 95 18.55 -40.94 -13.55
CA TYR A 95 17.38 -41.48 -12.86
C TYR A 95 17.34 -40.96 -11.41
N PRO A 96 16.15 -40.90 -10.75
CA PRO A 96 16.04 -40.49 -9.36
C PRO A 96 16.89 -41.35 -8.41
N SER A 97 17.68 -40.72 -7.53
CA SER A 97 18.45 -41.41 -6.50
C SER A 97 17.59 -41.63 -5.26
N LEU A 98 17.30 -42.88 -4.92
CA LEU A 98 16.34 -43.23 -3.87
C LEU A 98 17.04 -43.68 -2.58
N PHE A 99 16.53 -43.18 -1.44
CA PHE A 99 16.73 -43.78 -0.12
C PHE A 99 15.40 -43.75 0.65
N MET A 100 15.34 -44.39 1.80
CA MET A 100 14.09 -44.54 2.56
C MET A 100 14.29 -44.19 4.03
N LYS A 101 13.24 -43.63 4.63
CA LYS A 101 13.11 -43.49 6.08
C LYS A 101 11.95 -44.36 6.60
N PRO A 102 12.08 -44.93 7.81
CA PRO A 102 11.01 -45.69 8.43
C PRO A 102 9.92 -44.75 8.97
N ALA A 103 8.73 -45.30 9.22
CA ALA A 103 7.58 -44.56 9.73
C ALA A 103 7.86 -43.70 10.99
N PRO A 104 8.66 -44.15 11.99
CA PRO A 104 8.97 -43.33 13.17
C PRO A 104 9.74 -42.04 12.90
N ALA A 105 10.31 -41.86 11.69
CA ALA A 105 10.93 -40.60 11.30
C ALA A 105 9.90 -39.46 11.14
N ILE A 106 8.63 -39.78 10.90
CA ILE A 106 7.55 -38.77 10.79
C ILE A 106 7.37 -38.04 12.12
N ALA A 107 7.36 -36.70 12.06
CA ALA A 107 7.05 -35.83 13.19
C ALA A 107 5.99 -34.78 12.80
N ALA A 108 5.26 -34.30 13.80
CA ALA A 108 4.35 -33.17 13.61
C ALA A 108 5.14 -31.86 13.43
N PHE A 109 4.49 -30.86 12.83
CA PHE A 109 5.08 -29.54 12.56
C PHE A 109 5.49 -28.76 13.83
N ASP A 110 4.87 -29.07 14.97
CA ASP A 110 5.07 -28.46 16.28
C ASP A 110 5.79 -29.40 17.27
N GLN A 111 6.25 -30.55 16.79
CA GLN A 111 7.00 -31.51 17.60
C GLN A 111 8.49 -31.24 17.48
N ASP A 112 9.19 -31.29 18.62
CA ASP A 112 10.65 -31.19 18.65
C ASP A 112 11.30 -32.32 17.84
N ILE A 113 12.33 -31.97 17.06
CA ILE A 113 13.20 -32.94 16.41
C ILE A 113 14.12 -33.52 17.50
N LEU A 114 13.86 -34.76 17.90
CA LEU A 114 14.64 -35.47 18.89
C LEU A 114 15.97 -35.92 18.29
N VAL A 115 17.07 -35.37 18.79
CA VAL A 115 18.42 -35.75 18.38
C VAL A 115 18.90 -36.91 19.25
N PRO A 116 18.94 -38.17 18.75
CA PRO A 116 19.41 -39.29 19.54
C PRO A 116 20.90 -39.16 19.83
N ARG A 117 21.38 -39.85 20.88
CA ARG A 117 22.81 -39.89 21.24
C ARG A 117 23.74 -40.18 20.05
N ALA A 118 23.30 -41.04 19.14
CA ALA A 118 24.05 -41.36 17.93
C ALA A 118 24.23 -40.16 16.98
N ALA A 119 23.30 -39.20 16.95
CA ALA A 119 23.32 -38.05 16.05
C ALA A 119 23.89 -36.76 16.69
N GLN A 120 24.21 -36.78 17.98
CA GLN A 120 24.80 -35.63 18.68
C GLN A 120 26.22 -35.35 18.15
N GLY A 121 26.49 -34.10 17.76
CA GLY A 121 27.79 -33.71 17.16
C GLY A 121 28.02 -34.21 15.73
N MET A 122 26.98 -34.70 15.05
CA MET A 122 27.06 -35.31 13.72
C MET A 122 26.70 -34.37 12.58
N ASP A 123 26.86 -33.06 12.78
CA ASP A 123 26.63 -31.99 11.80
C ASP A 123 25.19 -32.06 11.25
N LEU A 124 24.24 -31.61 12.08
CA LEU A 124 22.82 -31.65 11.76
C LEU A 124 22.46 -30.58 10.74
N ASP A 125 21.78 -30.97 9.68
CA ASP A 125 21.44 -30.11 8.55
C ASP A 125 19.92 -30.09 8.32
N TYR A 126 19.44 -28.96 7.81
CA TYR A 126 18.07 -28.77 7.37
C TYR A 126 17.97 -28.88 5.86
N GLU A 127 16.90 -29.51 5.41
CA GLU A 127 16.64 -29.75 4.00
C GLU A 127 15.14 -29.61 3.78
N GLY A 128 14.67 -28.37 3.57
CA GLY A 128 13.26 -28.14 3.29
C GLY A 128 12.88 -28.73 1.94
N GLU A 129 11.79 -29.50 1.90
CA GLU A 129 11.34 -30.24 0.71
C GLU A 129 9.83 -30.11 0.48
N LEU A 130 9.42 -30.34 -0.77
CA LEU A 130 8.06 -30.71 -1.09
C LEU A 130 7.85 -32.20 -0.74
N ALA A 131 6.77 -32.49 -0.02
CA ALA A 131 6.33 -33.85 0.23
C ALA A 131 5.07 -34.17 -0.58
N ILE A 132 5.06 -35.33 -1.24
CA ILE A 132 3.91 -35.89 -1.96
C ILE A 132 3.31 -36.99 -1.09
N ILE A 133 2.02 -36.92 -0.81
CA ILE A 133 1.30 -37.93 -0.02
C ILE A 133 0.49 -38.80 -0.97
N ILE A 134 0.75 -40.10 -0.97
CA ILE A 134 0.06 -41.07 -1.82
C ILE A 134 -1.29 -41.44 -1.20
N GLY A 135 -2.37 -41.15 -1.92
CA GLY A 135 -3.74 -41.36 -1.49
C GLY A 135 -4.37 -42.68 -1.96
N ARG A 136 -3.72 -43.39 -2.89
CA ARG A 136 -4.21 -44.68 -3.39
C ARG A 136 -3.04 -45.63 -3.59
N THR A 137 -3.20 -46.89 -3.19
CA THR A 137 -2.21 -47.92 -3.45
C THR A 137 -2.12 -48.22 -4.95
N GLY A 138 -0.91 -48.30 -5.50
CA GLY A 138 -0.69 -48.60 -6.91
C GLY A 138 0.69 -49.19 -7.19
N LYS A 139 0.85 -49.79 -8.36
CA LYS A 139 2.11 -50.37 -8.86
C LYS A 139 2.19 -50.10 -10.35
N ASP A 140 3.40 -49.89 -10.86
CA ASP A 140 3.70 -49.62 -12.27
C ASP A 140 2.84 -48.47 -12.83
N ILE A 141 2.73 -47.39 -12.05
CA ILE A 141 1.85 -46.24 -12.34
C ILE A 141 2.44 -45.44 -13.51
N SER A 142 1.61 -45.13 -14.52
CA SER A 142 2.02 -44.27 -15.63
C SER A 142 2.14 -42.80 -15.20
N GLN A 143 2.87 -41.97 -15.94
CA GLN A 143 2.96 -40.53 -15.63
C GLN A 143 1.61 -39.83 -15.82
N GLU A 144 0.79 -40.31 -16.76
CA GLU A 144 -0.54 -39.82 -17.07
C GLU A 144 -1.50 -40.03 -15.89
N GLU A 145 -1.42 -41.18 -15.23
CA GLU A 145 -2.27 -41.55 -14.11
C GLU A 145 -1.74 -41.05 -12.76
N ALA A 146 -0.46 -40.68 -12.68
CA ALA A 146 0.24 -40.38 -11.43
C ALA A 146 -0.52 -39.45 -10.47
N LEU A 147 -1.10 -38.36 -10.97
CA LEU A 147 -1.82 -37.39 -10.13
C LEU A 147 -3.09 -37.98 -9.49
N SER A 148 -3.70 -38.99 -10.10
CA SER A 148 -4.88 -39.67 -9.54
C SER A 148 -4.57 -40.54 -8.32
N TYR A 149 -3.28 -40.79 -8.06
CA TYR A 149 -2.80 -41.51 -6.87
C TYR A 149 -2.36 -40.57 -5.74
N VAL A 150 -2.37 -39.25 -5.94
CA VAL A 150 -1.92 -38.26 -4.95
C VAL A 150 -3.09 -37.82 -4.07
N ALA A 151 -2.97 -38.00 -2.74
CA ALA A 151 -3.89 -37.39 -1.77
C ALA A 151 -3.67 -35.87 -1.70
N GLY A 152 -2.41 -35.45 -1.62
CA GLY A 152 -2.04 -34.05 -1.63
C GLY A 152 -0.55 -33.83 -1.41
N TYR A 153 -0.21 -32.58 -1.11
CA TYR A 153 1.16 -32.12 -0.92
C TYR A 153 1.31 -31.41 0.42
N ALA A 154 2.47 -31.54 1.05
CA ALA A 154 2.83 -30.82 2.28
C ALA A 154 4.26 -30.26 2.18
N SER A 155 4.59 -29.31 3.05
CA SER A 155 6.00 -29.00 3.32
C SER A 155 6.59 -30.07 4.24
N SER A 156 7.88 -30.33 4.11
CA SER A 156 8.61 -31.22 5.00
C SER A 156 10.05 -30.76 5.16
N ASN A 157 10.74 -31.29 6.17
CA ASN A 157 12.17 -31.09 6.35
C ASN A 157 12.87 -32.46 6.44
N ASP A 158 13.83 -32.71 5.57
CA ASP A 158 14.65 -33.93 5.58
C ASP A 158 15.89 -33.72 6.45
N VAL A 159 15.75 -33.94 7.77
CA VAL A 159 16.88 -33.72 8.67
C VAL A 159 18.00 -34.72 8.38
N SER A 160 19.24 -34.21 8.32
CA SER A 160 20.44 -35.01 8.05
C SER A 160 21.47 -34.91 9.16
N ALA A 161 22.02 -36.04 9.60
CA ALA A 161 23.31 -36.10 10.31
C ALA A 161 24.43 -36.32 9.27
N ARG A 162 25.07 -35.23 8.80
CA ARG A 162 25.97 -35.26 7.65
C ARG A 162 27.20 -36.14 7.84
N LYS A 163 27.72 -36.26 9.07
CA LYS A 163 28.85 -37.18 9.35
C LYS A 163 28.47 -38.63 9.08
N TRP A 164 27.36 -39.10 9.66
CA TRP A 164 26.84 -40.43 9.38
C TRP A 164 26.46 -40.64 7.93
N GLN A 165 26.02 -39.60 7.24
CA GLN A 165 25.63 -39.69 5.84
C GLN A 165 26.85 -39.84 4.92
N ARG A 166 27.94 -39.11 5.16
CA ARG A 166 28.97 -38.87 4.12
C ARG A 166 30.42 -38.80 4.60
N ASP A 167 30.69 -38.58 5.89
CA ASP A 167 32.07 -38.48 6.38
C ASP A 167 32.74 -39.86 6.29
N PRO A 168 33.86 -40.03 5.57
CA PRO A 168 34.53 -41.31 5.44
C PRO A 168 34.93 -41.95 6.77
N ALA A 169 35.17 -41.16 7.82
CA ALA A 169 35.50 -41.68 9.15
C ALA A 169 34.30 -42.33 9.87
N TYR A 170 33.07 -42.00 9.46
CA TYR A 170 31.84 -42.49 10.07
C TYR A 170 31.03 -43.38 9.11
N ALA A 171 30.73 -42.88 7.91
CA ALA A 171 29.94 -43.55 6.88
C ALA A 171 30.75 -44.60 6.08
N GLY A 172 32.08 -44.53 6.14
CA GLY A 172 32.97 -45.31 5.28
C GLY A 172 32.98 -44.82 3.83
N HIS A 173 33.44 -45.65 2.90
CA HIS A 173 33.58 -45.29 1.49
C HIS A 173 32.24 -45.18 0.73
N ILE A 174 31.15 -45.71 1.30
CA ILE A 174 29.82 -45.71 0.70
C ILE A 174 28.91 -44.82 1.56
N PRO A 175 28.35 -43.72 1.01
CA PRO A 175 27.46 -42.85 1.76
C PRO A 175 26.23 -43.57 2.33
N GLN A 176 25.95 -43.36 3.63
CA GLN A 176 24.84 -44.00 4.35
C GLN A 176 23.61 -43.09 4.37
N TRP A 177 22.96 -42.92 3.22
CA TRP A 177 21.81 -42.02 3.06
C TRP A 177 20.66 -42.35 4.01
N SER A 178 20.22 -43.61 4.06
CA SER A 178 19.13 -44.00 4.96
C SER A 178 19.55 -43.83 6.42
N PHE A 179 20.69 -44.37 6.85
CA PHE A 179 21.08 -44.32 8.27
C PHE A 179 21.23 -42.88 8.79
N GLY A 180 21.96 -42.02 8.07
CA GLY A 180 22.20 -40.63 8.51
C GLY A 180 20.96 -39.73 8.49
N LYS A 181 19.82 -40.18 7.95
CA LYS A 181 18.60 -39.38 7.78
C LYS A 181 17.35 -40.00 8.42
N SER A 182 17.44 -41.21 8.95
CA SER A 182 16.25 -42.02 9.33
C SER A 182 16.00 -42.12 10.83
N PHE A 183 16.66 -41.29 11.65
CA PHE A 183 16.36 -41.25 13.07
C PHE A 183 14.92 -40.81 13.31
N ASP A 184 14.36 -41.19 14.47
CA ASP A 184 13.01 -40.79 14.85
C ASP A 184 12.88 -39.27 14.77
N THR A 185 11.73 -38.77 14.32
CA THR A 185 11.43 -37.34 14.10
C THR A 185 12.25 -36.59 13.02
N PHE A 186 13.12 -37.25 12.24
CA PHE A 186 13.92 -36.59 11.18
C PHE A 186 13.17 -36.30 9.87
N ALA A 187 11.85 -36.46 9.85
CA ALA A 187 10.98 -36.11 8.73
C ALA A 187 9.72 -35.37 9.21
N PRO A 188 9.85 -34.20 9.86
CA PRO A 188 8.68 -33.41 10.23
C PRO A 188 7.88 -33.00 8.98
N LEU A 189 6.56 -33.03 9.11
CA LEU A 189 5.61 -32.65 8.09
C LEU A 189 4.84 -31.40 8.51
N GLY A 190 4.55 -30.54 7.54
CA GLY A 190 3.75 -29.33 7.75
C GLY A 190 2.32 -29.63 8.26
N PRO A 191 1.65 -28.64 8.86
CA PRO A 191 0.35 -28.81 9.53
C PRO A 191 -0.83 -29.04 8.60
N MET A 192 -0.63 -29.04 7.28
CA MET A 192 -1.69 -29.04 6.28
C MET A 192 -1.28 -29.80 5.02
N ILE A 193 -2.18 -30.65 4.54
CA ILE A 193 -2.06 -31.31 3.23
C ILE A 193 -2.96 -30.59 2.23
N VAL A 194 -2.39 -30.18 1.10
CA VAL A 194 -3.08 -29.43 0.05
C VAL A 194 -3.38 -30.34 -1.14
N ALA A 195 -4.64 -30.43 -1.54
CA ALA A 195 -5.08 -31.34 -2.60
C ALA A 195 -4.55 -30.91 -3.99
N PRO A 196 -4.37 -31.86 -4.94
CA PRO A 196 -4.02 -31.55 -6.33
C PRO A 196 -5.03 -30.63 -7.02
N ALA A 197 -6.30 -30.61 -6.59
CA ALA A 197 -7.30 -29.66 -7.10
C ALA A 197 -6.96 -28.19 -6.83
N VAL A 198 -6.03 -27.90 -5.89
CA VAL A 198 -5.58 -26.55 -5.54
C VAL A 198 -4.25 -26.21 -6.22
N VAL A 199 -3.30 -27.15 -6.23
CA VAL A 199 -1.91 -26.91 -6.66
C VAL A 199 -1.45 -27.74 -7.87
N GLN A 200 -2.37 -28.46 -8.50
CA GLN A 200 -2.14 -29.33 -9.67
C GLN A 200 -1.02 -30.33 -9.42
N ASP A 201 0.00 -30.35 -10.27
CA ASP A 201 1.18 -31.23 -10.15
C ASP A 201 2.31 -30.63 -9.31
N ALA A 202 2.03 -29.52 -8.61
CA ALA A 202 2.98 -28.83 -7.74
C ALA A 202 4.28 -28.36 -8.46
N SER A 203 4.23 -28.13 -9.77
CA SER A 203 5.41 -27.75 -10.59
C SER A 203 5.82 -26.27 -10.50
N SER A 204 5.02 -25.42 -9.86
CA SER A 204 5.30 -23.97 -9.74
C SER A 204 5.16 -23.48 -8.29
N LEU A 205 5.55 -24.33 -7.35
CA LEU A 205 5.49 -24.03 -5.93
C LEU A 205 6.78 -23.37 -5.47
N MET A 206 6.64 -22.24 -4.83
CA MET A 206 7.69 -21.57 -4.12
C MET A 206 8.02 -22.58 -2.91
N LEU A 207 9.28 -22.99 -2.62
CA LEU A 207 9.76 -23.72 -1.39
C LEU A 207 10.83 -22.96 -0.56
N LYS A 208 10.62 -22.72 0.75
CA LYS A 208 11.50 -21.88 1.59
C LYS A 208 11.69 -22.49 2.98
N THR A 209 12.93 -22.43 3.45
CA THR A 209 13.37 -22.91 4.77
C THR A 209 13.87 -21.74 5.58
N ILE A 210 13.35 -21.59 6.79
CA ILE A 210 13.72 -20.53 7.73
C ILE A 210 14.26 -21.19 9.00
N VAL A 211 15.39 -20.70 9.52
CA VAL A 211 15.97 -21.12 10.81
C VAL A 211 16.20 -19.86 11.63
N ASP A 212 15.59 -19.78 12.81
CA ASP A 212 15.64 -18.61 13.71
C ASP A 212 15.29 -17.27 13.04
N GLY A 213 14.33 -17.30 12.11
CA GLY A 213 13.88 -16.13 11.36
C GLY A 213 14.73 -15.79 10.14
N GLU A 214 15.86 -16.48 9.93
CA GLU A 214 16.73 -16.29 8.78
C GLU A 214 16.35 -17.23 7.63
N VAL A 215 16.27 -16.69 6.42
CA VAL A 215 15.98 -17.49 5.23
C VAL A 215 17.23 -18.25 4.81
N ARG A 216 17.20 -19.57 4.93
CA ARG A 216 18.33 -20.45 4.58
C ARG A 216 18.22 -21.00 3.16
N GLN A 217 17.01 -21.32 2.74
CA GLN A 217 16.74 -21.84 1.38
C GLN A 217 15.52 -21.13 0.79
N GLU A 218 15.57 -20.78 -0.49
CA GLU A 218 14.43 -20.22 -1.22
C GLU A 218 14.52 -20.56 -2.72
N THR A 219 13.60 -21.38 -3.23
CA THR A 219 13.55 -21.71 -4.66
C THR A 219 12.14 -21.99 -5.16
N ASN A 220 11.95 -22.23 -6.46
CA ASN A 220 10.69 -22.75 -7.01
C ASN A 220 10.82 -24.24 -7.34
N THR A 221 9.76 -25.04 -7.14
CA THR A 221 9.69 -26.46 -7.50
C THR A 221 9.74 -26.69 -9.01
N SER A 222 9.61 -25.64 -9.83
CA SER A 222 9.96 -25.69 -11.25
C SER A 222 11.44 -26.04 -11.50
N ASP A 223 12.29 -25.86 -10.48
CA ASP A 223 13.70 -26.26 -10.49
C ASP A 223 13.92 -27.75 -10.22
N LEU A 224 12.85 -28.51 -9.90
CA LEU A 224 12.93 -29.97 -9.80
C LEU A 224 13.43 -30.56 -11.13
N LEU A 225 14.40 -31.48 -11.05
CA LEU A 225 14.91 -32.25 -12.17
C LEU A 225 13.89 -33.30 -12.60
N PHE A 226 13.37 -34.05 -11.63
CA PHE A 226 12.26 -34.98 -11.79
C PHE A 226 11.03 -34.46 -11.05
N GLY A 227 10.00 -34.06 -11.79
CA GLY A 227 8.73 -33.60 -11.23
C GLY A 227 7.85 -34.72 -10.68
N VAL A 228 6.74 -34.35 -10.05
CA VAL A 228 5.83 -35.27 -9.32
C VAL A 228 5.43 -36.50 -10.13
N LYS A 229 4.99 -36.32 -11.38
CA LYS A 229 4.54 -37.43 -12.24
C LYS A 229 5.66 -38.43 -12.52
N ALA A 230 6.85 -37.93 -12.84
CA ALA A 230 8.02 -38.75 -13.11
C ALA A 230 8.46 -39.53 -11.87
N LEU A 231 8.44 -38.90 -10.69
CA LEU A 231 8.79 -39.54 -9.43
C LEU A 231 7.81 -40.67 -9.07
N ILE A 232 6.50 -40.43 -9.14
CA ILE A 232 5.49 -41.46 -8.83
C ILE A 232 5.61 -42.64 -9.80
N SER A 233 5.78 -42.35 -11.10
CA SER A 233 5.93 -43.40 -12.10
C SER A 233 7.19 -44.23 -11.83
N PHE A 234 8.33 -43.59 -11.62
CA PHE A 234 9.59 -44.27 -11.32
C PHE A 234 9.53 -45.09 -10.02
N LEU A 235 9.01 -44.52 -8.93
CA LEU A 235 8.99 -45.15 -7.61
C LEU A 235 7.98 -46.28 -7.46
N SER A 236 7.07 -46.43 -8.43
CA SER A 236 6.10 -47.52 -8.48
C SER A 236 6.49 -48.63 -9.48
N GLN A 237 7.58 -48.47 -10.25
CA GLN A 237 8.08 -49.51 -11.14
C GLN A 237 8.55 -50.72 -10.34
N GLY A 238 7.96 -51.89 -10.60
CA GLY A 238 8.31 -53.15 -9.97
C GLY A 238 7.98 -53.25 -8.47
N SER A 239 7.54 -52.17 -7.82
CA SER A 239 7.25 -52.11 -6.38
C SER A 239 5.94 -51.37 -6.10
N THR A 240 5.15 -51.89 -5.15
CA THR A 240 3.89 -51.26 -4.76
C THR A 240 4.16 -49.99 -3.97
N LEU A 241 3.55 -48.89 -4.40
CA LEU A 241 3.46 -47.64 -3.68
C LEU A 241 2.15 -47.66 -2.86
N GLN A 242 2.27 -47.84 -1.55
CA GLN A 242 1.12 -47.99 -0.65
C GLN A 242 0.46 -46.63 -0.37
N GLN A 243 -0.86 -46.61 -0.17
CA GLN A 243 -1.57 -45.46 0.41
C GLN A 243 -0.87 -45.06 1.72
N GLY A 244 -0.71 -43.76 1.93
CA GLY A 244 0.04 -43.20 3.06
C GLY A 244 1.53 -42.99 2.79
N THR A 245 2.11 -43.57 1.73
CA THR A 245 3.53 -43.33 1.41
C THR A 245 3.79 -41.84 1.24
N VAL A 246 4.80 -41.33 1.93
CA VAL A 246 5.27 -39.95 1.78
C VAL A 246 6.50 -39.96 0.87
N ILE A 247 6.48 -39.17 -0.21
CA ILE A 247 7.63 -38.99 -1.08
C ILE A 247 8.22 -37.60 -0.85
N MET A 248 9.44 -37.53 -0.32
CA MET A 248 10.18 -36.28 -0.16
C MET A 248 11.02 -36.04 -1.42
N THR A 249 10.80 -34.92 -2.10
CA THR A 249 11.23 -34.75 -3.49
C THR A 249 12.68 -34.32 -3.68
N GLY A 250 13.44 -34.12 -2.61
CA GLY A 250 14.77 -33.53 -2.61
C GLY A 250 14.74 -32.06 -2.19
N THR A 251 15.91 -31.58 -1.75
CA THR A 251 16.14 -30.25 -1.20
C THR A 251 16.80 -29.31 -2.21
N PRO A 252 16.52 -28.01 -2.15
CA PRO A 252 17.20 -27.02 -2.97
C PRO A 252 18.56 -26.59 -2.40
N GLY A 253 19.27 -25.72 -3.14
CA GLY A 253 20.53 -25.14 -2.68
C GLY A 253 20.38 -24.32 -1.38
N GLY A 254 21.50 -24.11 -0.68
CA GLY A 254 21.52 -23.39 0.61
C GLY A 254 21.40 -24.27 1.86
N VAL A 255 21.64 -25.58 1.76
CA VAL A 255 21.87 -26.45 2.93
C VAL A 255 23.17 -26.07 3.64
N ALA A 256 23.29 -26.32 4.94
CA ALA A 256 24.48 -25.93 5.71
C ALA A 256 25.78 -26.52 5.13
N LEU A 257 25.73 -27.77 4.64
CA LEU A 257 26.86 -28.43 3.99
C LEU A 257 27.38 -27.68 2.74
N GLY A 258 26.53 -26.93 2.04
CA GLY A 258 26.89 -26.18 0.84
C GLY A 258 27.52 -24.82 1.12
N MET A 259 27.49 -24.36 2.37
CA MET A 259 27.99 -23.04 2.75
C MET A 259 29.52 -23.02 2.85
N LYS A 260 30.12 -21.86 2.60
CA LYS A 260 31.57 -21.65 2.78
C LYS A 260 32.00 -21.89 4.24
N GLU A 261 31.17 -21.45 5.17
CA GLU A 261 31.26 -21.74 6.60
C GLU A 261 29.95 -22.41 7.01
N PRO A 262 29.93 -23.74 7.26
CA PRO A 262 28.71 -24.46 7.55
C PRO A 262 28.03 -24.02 8.85
N GLU A 263 26.75 -23.66 8.75
CA GLU A 263 25.91 -23.31 9.89
C GLU A 263 24.94 -24.44 10.20
N TRP A 264 25.40 -25.40 11.01
CA TRP A 264 24.63 -26.58 11.43
C TRP A 264 23.51 -26.22 12.42
N LEU A 265 22.48 -27.07 12.47
CA LEU A 265 21.45 -26.99 13.49
C LEU A 265 22.03 -27.23 14.88
N VAL A 266 21.66 -26.36 15.82
CA VAL A 266 21.99 -26.45 17.25
C VAL A 266 20.70 -26.54 18.09
N ASP A 267 20.87 -26.90 19.36
CA ASP A 267 19.76 -27.05 20.29
C ASP A 267 18.99 -25.72 20.49
N GLY A 268 17.66 -25.80 20.58
CA GLY A 268 16.77 -24.65 20.83
C GLY A 268 16.42 -23.77 19.62
N GLN A 269 16.81 -24.13 18.39
CA GLN A 269 16.49 -23.36 17.19
C GLN A 269 15.06 -23.63 16.66
N ILE A 270 14.41 -22.59 16.14
CA ILE A 270 13.09 -22.68 15.52
C ILE A 270 13.24 -22.85 14.01
N LEU A 271 12.74 -23.96 13.49
CA LEU A 271 12.78 -24.27 12.06
C LEU A 271 11.40 -24.16 11.43
N LEU A 272 11.26 -23.29 10.43
CA LEU A 272 9.99 -22.99 9.79
C LEU A 272 10.12 -23.13 8.26
N ALA A 273 9.56 -24.20 7.69
CA ALA A 273 9.44 -24.37 6.24
C ALA A 273 8.07 -23.86 5.76
N LEU A 274 7.97 -22.57 5.42
CA LEU A 274 6.75 -21.96 4.88
C LEU A 274 6.92 -21.61 3.40
N LYS A 275 5.88 -21.79 2.59
CA LYS A 275 5.80 -21.02 1.34
C LYS A 275 4.39 -20.71 0.80
N GLN A 276 4.25 -19.44 0.40
CA GLN A 276 3.16 -18.78 -0.33
C GLN A 276 3.03 -19.26 -1.80
N ILE A 277 1.92 -19.92 -2.14
CA ILE A 277 1.36 -19.99 -3.51
C ILE A 277 -0.16 -19.68 -3.54
N GLY A 278 -0.82 -19.49 -2.38
CA GLY A 278 -2.27 -19.29 -2.32
C GLY A 278 -2.79 -17.95 -2.82
N SER A 279 -1.98 -16.87 -2.79
CA SER A 279 -2.51 -15.51 -2.94
C SER A 279 -3.04 -15.20 -4.35
N LEU A 280 -2.37 -15.64 -5.41
CA LEU A 280 -2.76 -15.31 -6.80
C LEU A 280 -4.07 -16.01 -7.22
N VAL A 281 -4.25 -17.28 -6.86
CA VAL A 281 -5.48 -18.06 -7.12
C VAL A 281 -6.59 -17.62 -6.17
N TYR A 282 -6.29 -17.34 -4.90
CA TYR A 282 -7.23 -16.76 -3.95
C TYR A 282 -7.79 -15.44 -4.47
N ASN A 283 -6.93 -14.52 -4.90
CA ASN A 283 -7.32 -13.19 -5.36
C ASN A 283 -8.38 -13.22 -6.47
N VAL A 284 -8.35 -14.22 -7.34
CA VAL A 284 -9.28 -14.35 -8.45
C VAL A 284 -10.50 -15.20 -8.12
N PHE A 285 -10.32 -16.35 -7.48
CA PHE A 285 -11.41 -17.31 -7.32
C PHE A 285 -12.09 -17.26 -5.96
N PHE A 286 -11.43 -16.76 -4.91
CA PHE A 286 -11.92 -16.90 -3.52
C PHE A 286 -11.93 -15.60 -2.71
N HIS A 287 -11.23 -14.56 -3.18
CA HIS A 287 -11.18 -13.26 -2.51
C HIS A 287 -12.59 -12.68 -2.39
N PRO A 288 -12.98 -12.11 -1.24
CA PRO A 288 -14.31 -11.53 -1.05
C PRO A 288 -14.69 -10.50 -2.13
N LEU A 289 -13.68 -9.77 -2.61
CA LEU A 289 -13.80 -8.79 -3.69
C LEU A 289 -13.84 -9.38 -5.12
N ARG A 290 -13.84 -10.70 -5.32
CA ARG A 290 -13.81 -11.34 -6.66
C ARG A 290 -14.96 -10.92 -7.57
N LYS A 291 -16.09 -10.52 -6.98
CA LYS A 291 -17.29 -10.08 -7.72
C LYS A 291 -17.16 -8.63 -8.22
N LEU A 292 -16.23 -7.85 -7.68
CA LEU A 292 -16.04 -6.46 -8.10
C LEU A 292 -15.34 -6.41 -9.45
N PRO A 293 -15.83 -5.60 -10.40
CA PRO A 293 -15.25 -5.50 -11.72
C PRO A 293 -13.87 -4.80 -11.66
N GLY A 294 -13.01 -5.07 -12.64
CA GLY A 294 -11.70 -4.45 -12.77
C GLY A 294 -10.77 -5.24 -13.69
N PRO A 295 -9.61 -4.68 -14.08
CA PRO A 295 -8.67 -5.37 -14.97
C PRO A 295 -8.18 -6.67 -14.36
N ARG A 296 -8.19 -7.76 -15.13
CA ARG A 296 -7.77 -9.09 -14.65
C ARG A 296 -6.38 -9.04 -13.99
N LEU A 297 -5.39 -8.42 -14.63
CA LEU A 297 -4.03 -8.30 -14.09
C LEU A 297 -3.98 -7.56 -12.74
N ALA A 298 -4.83 -6.53 -12.56
CA ALA A 298 -4.94 -5.78 -11.33
C ALA A 298 -5.63 -6.59 -10.21
N GLN A 299 -6.52 -7.52 -10.56
CA GLN A 299 -7.09 -8.46 -9.59
C GLN A 299 -6.06 -9.48 -9.11
N PHE A 300 -5.11 -9.90 -9.96
CA PHE A 300 -4.03 -10.81 -9.60
C PHE A 300 -2.95 -10.15 -8.72
N THR A 301 -2.53 -8.94 -9.11
CA THR A 301 -1.33 -8.31 -8.56
C THR A 301 -1.43 -6.78 -8.56
N ARG A 302 -0.69 -6.14 -7.65
CA ARG A 302 -0.62 -4.67 -7.53
C ARG A 302 0.31 -4.03 -8.57
N LEU A 303 1.03 -4.82 -9.36
CA LEU A 303 2.03 -4.33 -10.32
C LEU A 303 1.49 -3.31 -11.35
N PRO A 304 0.29 -3.47 -11.95
CA PRO A 304 -0.23 -2.46 -12.89
C PRO A 304 -0.42 -1.11 -12.22
N MET A 305 -1.02 -1.09 -11.04
CA MET A 305 -1.26 0.13 -10.27
C MET A 305 0.06 0.79 -9.88
N ILE A 306 1.04 0.01 -9.43
CA ILE A 306 2.37 0.49 -9.08
C ILE A 306 3.08 1.11 -10.28
N SER A 307 3.04 0.45 -11.43
CA SER A 307 3.64 0.95 -12.66
C SER A 307 3.04 2.29 -13.08
N ARG A 308 1.69 2.40 -13.04
CA ARG A 308 0.98 3.65 -13.35
C ARG A 308 1.31 4.76 -12.36
N LYS A 309 1.35 4.45 -11.06
CA LYS A 309 1.71 5.42 -10.02
C LYS A 309 3.12 5.95 -10.18
N TYR A 310 4.07 5.09 -10.53
CA TYR A 310 5.46 5.48 -10.76
C TYR A 310 5.62 6.37 -12.01
N ARG A 311 4.79 6.14 -13.04
CA ARG A 311 4.76 6.93 -14.27
C ARG A 311 3.79 8.12 -14.23
N GLY A 312 3.33 8.55 -13.06
CA GLY A 312 2.39 9.67 -12.94
C GLY A 312 1.00 9.47 -13.57
N SER A 313 0.68 8.28 -14.09
CA SER A 313 -0.52 8.01 -14.89
C SER A 313 -1.58 7.19 -14.15
N LEU A 314 -1.51 7.15 -12.81
CA LEU A 314 -2.51 6.44 -12.01
C LEU A 314 -3.89 7.08 -12.16
N ASN A 315 -3.93 8.41 -12.16
CA ASN A 315 -5.17 9.17 -12.24
C ASN A 315 -5.94 8.90 -13.55
N SER A 316 -5.27 9.06 -14.69
CA SER A 316 -5.85 8.78 -16.01
C SER A 316 -6.26 7.32 -16.16
N TRP A 317 -5.47 6.39 -15.62
CA TRP A 317 -5.83 4.98 -15.59
C TRP A 317 -7.14 4.73 -14.81
N LEU A 318 -7.30 5.32 -13.62
CA LEU A 318 -8.53 5.19 -12.82
C LEU A 318 -9.75 5.77 -13.53
N THR A 319 -9.62 6.91 -14.23
CA THR A 319 -10.71 7.48 -15.05
C THR A 319 -11.16 6.49 -16.11
N VAL A 320 -10.22 5.91 -16.89
CA VAL A 320 -10.53 4.90 -17.91
C VAL A 320 -11.16 3.65 -17.29
N LEU A 321 -10.68 3.22 -16.13
CA LEU A 321 -11.25 2.07 -15.44
C LEU A 321 -12.70 2.32 -15.00
N HIS A 322 -12.99 3.48 -14.43
CA HIS A 322 -14.35 3.81 -14.00
C HIS A 322 -15.31 4.02 -15.18
N GLN A 323 -14.84 4.56 -16.30
CA GLN A 323 -15.60 4.61 -17.55
C GLN A 323 -15.91 3.20 -18.09
N THR A 324 -15.00 2.23 -17.91
CA THR A 324 -15.14 0.87 -18.44
C THR A 324 -15.96 -0.05 -17.53
N TYR A 325 -15.73 0.02 -16.22
CA TYR A 325 -16.22 -0.95 -15.24
C TYR A 325 -17.32 -0.40 -14.32
N GLY A 326 -17.60 0.91 -14.38
CA GLY A 326 -18.64 1.58 -13.60
C GLY A 326 -18.17 2.18 -12.28
N GLU A 327 -19.10 2.37 -11.34
CA GLU A 327 -18.88 3.22 -10.16
C GLU A 327 -17.98 2.64 -9.07
N VAL A 328 -17.72 1.33 -9.10
CA VAL A 328 -16.91 0.60 -8.10
C VAL A 328 -15.97 -0.35 -8.82
N VAL A 329 -14.67 -0.16 -8.64
CA VAL A 329 -13.66 -0.91 -9.40
C VAL A 329 -12.57 -1.45 -8.49
N ARG A 330 -12.23 -2.73 -8.66
CA ARG A 330 -11.10 -3.38 -8.00
C ARG A 330 -9.81 -3.14 -8.79
N ILE A 331 -8.87 -2.44 -8.17
CA ILE A 331 -7.64 -1.92 -8.83
C ILE A 331 -6.35 -2.58 -8.33
N ALA A 332 -6.45 -3.38 -7.27
CA ALA A 332 -5.43 -4.30 -6.78
C ALA A 332 -6.13 -5.49 -6.10
N PRO A 333 -5.41 -6.56 -5.69
CA PRO A 333 -6.00 -7.67 -4.96
C PRO A 333 -6.95 -7.28 -3.83
N ASN A 334 -6.52 -6.39 -2.94
CA ASN A 334 -7.30 -5.90 -1.80
C ASN A 334 -7.50 -4.39 -1.86
N GLU A 335 -7.63 -3.79 -3.06
CA GLU A 335 -7.83 -2.34 -3.20
C GLU A 335 -8.99 -2.02 -4.14
N VAL A 336 -9.90 -1.17 -3.67
CA VAL A 336 -11.12 -0.79 -4.37
C VAL A 336 -11.23 0.73 -4.50
N SER A 337 -11.48 1.20 -5.71
CA SER A 337 -11.75 2.58 -6.03
C SER A 337 -13.24 2.82 -6.24
N TYR A 338 -13.75 3.95 -5.75
CA TYR A 338 -15.15 4.34 -5.82
C TYR A 338 -15.29 5.71 -6.49
N ILE A 339 -16.37 5.92 -7.23
CA ILE A 339 -16.76 7.25 -7.75
C ILE A 339 -18.20 7.65 -7.42
N ASN A 340 -18.95 6.84 -6.67
CA ASN A 340 -20.31 7.19 -6.27
C ASN A 340 -20.31 8.14 -5.05
N PRO A 341 -21.31 9.03 -4.91
CA PRO A 341 -21.36 9.98 -3.79
C PRO A 341 -21.52 9.34 -2.41
N GLN A 342 -22.19 8.19 -2.31
CA GLN A 342 -22.45 7.52 -1.03
C GLN A 342 -21.16 7.01 -0.38
N ALA A 343 -20.16 6.64 -1.19
CA ALA A 343 -18.84 6.22 -0.72
C ALA A 343 -18.16 7.28 0.17
N TRP A 344 -18.41 8.58 -0.02
CA TRP A 344 -17.88 9.62 0.88
C TRP A 344 -18.38 9.44 2.32
N LYS A 345 -19.68 9.20 2.48
CA LYS A 345 -20.30 8.98 3.79
C LYS A 345 -19.83 7.65 4.38
N ASP A 346 -19.76 6.61 3.55
CA ASP A 346 -19.43 5.25 4.00
C ASP A 346 -17.96 5.08 4.37
N ILE A 347 -17.04 5.77 3.68
CA ILE A 347 -15.59 5.65 3.89
C ILE A 347 -15.09 6.68 4.90
N TYR A 348 -15.57 7.93 4.81
CA TYR A 348 -15.00 9.06 5.56
C TYR A 348 -15.95 9.71 6.56
N GLY A 349 -17.25 9.40 6.51
CA GLY A 349 -18.27 10.02 7.34
C GLY A 349 -18.13 9.71 8.84
N PHE A 350 -18.85 10.50 9.65
CA PHE A 350 -18.99 10.24 11.08
C PHE A 350 -19.65 8.88 11.31
N ARG A 351 -19.16 8.14 12.30
CA ARG A 351 -19.73 6.84 12.67
C ARG A 351 -20.75 7.00 13.79
N THR A 352 -21.91 6.40 13.59
CA THR A 352 -23.01 6.33 14.56
C THR A 352 -23.26 4.86 14.93
N GLY A 353 -23.90 4.63 16.09
CA GLY A 353 -24.33 3.29 16.51
C GLY A 353 -23.19 2.30 16.80
N GLY A 354 -22.07 2.76 17.38
CA GLY A 354 -20.95 1.89 17.80
C GLY A 354 -20.00 1.42 16.68
N LYS A 355 -20.21 1.85 15.43
CA LYS A 355 -19.29 1.54 14.32
C LYS A 355 -17.95 2.27 14.49
N GLN A 356 -16.85 1.58 14.21
CA GLN A 356 -15.51 2.19 14.23
C GLN A 356 -15.21 2.95 12.93
N SER A 357 -14.39 4.01 13.04
CA SER A 357 -13.92 4.74 11.86
C SER A 357 -12.93 3.89 11.08
N LEU A 358 -12.86 4.07 9.75
CA LEU A 358 -11.85 3.34 8.98
C LEU A 358 -10.47 3.92 9.28
N ALA A 359 -9.53 3.04 9.62
CA ALA A 359 -8.16 3.44 9.88
C ALA A 359 -7.51 3.99 8.61
N LYS A 360 -6.53 4.87 8.78
CA LYS A 360 -5.64 5.31 7.68
C LYS A 360 -4.81 4.11 7.23
N ASP A 361 -4.65 3.91 5.92
CA ASP A 361 -3.86 2.80 5.39
C ASP A 361 -2.36 3.01 5.69
N PRO A 362 -1.72 2.20 6.56
CA PRO A 362 -0.32 2.37 6.93
C PRO A 362 0.62 2.20 5.73
N LEU A 363 0.22 1.49 4.67
CA LEU A 363 1.01 1.34 3.46
C LEU A 363 1.09 2.66 2.70
N PHE A 364 0.01 3.44 2.65
CA PHE A 364 0.02 4.78 2.06
C PHE A 364 0.73 5.79 2.94
N TYR A 365 0.31 5.91 4.20
CA TYR A 365 0.78 6.98 5.09
C TYR A 365 2.21 6.75 5.61
N GLY A 366 2.68 5.50 5.67
CA GLY A 366 4.01 5.14 6.15
C GLY A 366 4.13 5.18 7.69
N PRO A 367 5.27 4.70 8.22
CA PRO A 367 5.50 4.62 9.66
C PRO A 367 5.61 6.00 10.30
N ASP A 368 5.25 6.12 11.57
CA ASP A 368 5.54 7.33 12.34
C ASP A 368 7.04 7.42 12.63
N ALA A 369 7.69 8.49 12.16
CA ALA A 369 9.11 8.73 12.40
C ALA A 369 9.38 9.31 13.80
N SER A 370 8.34 9.67 14.54
CA SER A 370 8.40 10.34 15.85
C SER A 370 8.02 9.44 17.03
N GLY A 371 8.02 8.11 16.83
CA GLY A 371 7.88 7.13 17.92
C GLY A 371 6.56 7.19 18.69
N GLY A 372 5.45 7.52 18.02
CA GLY A 372 4.11 7.65 18.61
C GLY A 372 3.57 9.08 18.68
N ASN A 373 4.35 10.08 18.26
CA ASN A 373 4.01 11.51 18.26
C ASN A 373 3.69 12.04 16.85
N ALA A 374 2.95 11.26 16.07
CA ALA A 374 2.64 11.61 14.70
C ALA A 374 1.79 12.89 14.61
N GLY A 375 2.09 13.78 13.65
CA GLY A 375 1.21 14.91 13.32
C GLY A 375 -0.14 14.46 12.72
N LEU A 376 -1.07 15.40 12.55
CA LEU A 376 -2.45 15.17 12.09
C LEU A 376 -2.55 14.28 10.84
N PHE A 377 -1.60 14.40 9.91
CA PHE A 377 -1.57 13.60 8.69
C PHE A 377 -1.52 12.09 8.96
N ARG A 378 -0.79 11.63 9.99
CA ARG A 378 -0.60 10.21 10.33
C ARG A 378 -1.26 9.77 11.65
N ALA A 379 -1.63 10.71 12.51
CA ALA A 379 -2.25 10.42 13.80
C ALA A 379 -3.49 9.50 13.67
N GLY A 380 -3.57 8.51 14.57
CA GLY A 380 -4.74 7.65 14.76
C GLY A 380 -5.92 8.40 15.40
N ASP A 381 -7.08 7.75 15.55
CA ASP A 381 -8.35 8.41 15.87
C ASP A 381 -8.31 9.32 17.11
N ALA A 382 -7.83 8.80 18.25
CA ALA A 382 -7.78 9.55 19.51
C ALA A 382 -6.82 10.75 19.43
N SER A 383 -5.57 10.52 19.03
CA SER A 383 -4.56 11.58 18.89
C SER A 383 -4.97 12.62 17.85
N HIS A 384 -5.51 12.19 16.71
CA HIS A 384 -6.04 13.09 15.68
C HIS A 384 -7.17 13.96 16.22
N GLY A 385 -8.14 13.37 16.94
CA GLY A 385 -9.25 14.13 17.54
C GLY A 385 -8.78 15.20 18.52
N ARG A 386 -7.79 14.87 19.37
CA ARG A 386 -7.15 15.83 20.28
C ARG A 386 -6.47 16.96 19.52
N GLN A 387 -5.49 16.64 18.66
CA GLN A 387 -4.71 17.64 17.93
C GLN A 387 -5.61 18.53 17.06
N ARG A 388 -6.60 17.93 16.37
CA ARG A 388 -7.51 18.68 15.48
C ARG A 388 -8.36 19.66 16.27
N ARG A 389 -8.85 19.29 17.45
CA ARG A 389 -9.65 20.19 18.29
C ARG A 389 -8.87 21.47 18.61
N VAL A 390 -7.61 21.32 19.05
CA VAL A 390 -6.74 22.46 19.37
C VAL A 390 -6.46 23.31 18.13
N LEU A 391 -6.01 22.69 17.04
CA LEU A 391 -5.60 23.40 15.83
C LEU A 391 -6.78 24.06 15.11
N SER A 392 -7.99 23.48 15.17
CA SER A 392 -9.18 24.01 14.49
C SER A 392 -9.57 25.43 14.90
N HIS A 393 -9.20 25.87 16.10
CA HIS A 393 -9.43 27.25 16.53
C HIS A 393 -8.67 28.26 15.67
N ALA A 394 -7.44 27.93 15.28
CA ALA A 394 -6.59 28.78 14.44
C ALA A 394 -7.08 28.88 12.98
N PHE A 395 -7.89 27.91 12.53
CA PHE A 395 -8.45 27.85 11.18
C PHE A 395 -9.97 28.11 11.16
N SER A 396 -10.52 28.64 12.26
CA SER A 396 -11.92 29.04 12.31
C SER A 396 -12.16 30.29 11.48
N ASP A 397 -13.36 30.47 10.94
CA ASP A 397 -13.70 31.68 10.15
C ASP A 397 -13.39 32.96 10.91
N ARG A 398 -13.64 32.98 12.22
CA ARG A 398 -13.32 34.14 13.06
C ARG A 398 -11.81 34.43 13.05
N ALA A 399 -10.97 33.43 13.31
CA ALA A 399 -9.53 33.60 13.37
C ALA A 399 -8.96 34.02 12.00
N LEU A 400 -9.50 33.47 10.91
CA LEU A 400 -9.08 33.81 9.56
C LEU A 400 -9.49 35.24 9.16
N ASN A 401 -10.68 35.70 9.55
CA ASN A 401 -11.07 37.10 9.36
C ASN A 401 -10.16 38.06 10.17
N GLU A 402 -9.74 37.69 11.38
CA GLU A 402 -8.77 38.47 12.16
C GLU A 402 -7.39 38.54 11.48
N GLN A 403 -7.07 37.58 10.60
CA GLN A 403 -5.84 37.53 9.81
C GLN A 403 -5.98 38.11 8.39
N GLU A 404 -7.13 38.69 8.04
CA GLU A 404 -7.37 39.30 6.73
C GLU A 404 -6.31 40.35 6.33
N PRO A 405 -5.82 41.25 7.24
CA PRO A 405 -4.78 42.21 6.87
C PRO A 405 -3.48 41.57 6.39
N MET A 406 -3.15 40.38 6.90
CA MET A 406 -1.97 39.62 6.45
C MET A 406 -2.19 39.08 5.03
N SER A 407 -3.37 38.55 4.74
CA SER A 407 -3.72 38.05 3.40
C SER A 407 -3.74 39.19 2.38
N GLU A 408 -4.30 40.34 2.75
CA GLU A 408 -4.31 41.56 1.93
C GLU A 408 -2.89 42.04 1.61
N HIS A 409 -1.99 42.04 2.60
CA HIS A 409 -0.59 42.42 2.42
C HIS A 409 0.11 41.55 1.36
N TYR A 410 0.00 40.22 1.46
CA TYR A 410 0.62 39.32 0.48
C TYR A 410 -0.07 39.39 -0.89
N ALA A 411 -1.37 39.62 -0.94
CA ALA A 411 -2.05 39.85 -2.21
C ALA A 411 -1.53 41.13 -2.91
N GLN A 412 -1.30 42.21 -2.16
CA GLN A 412 -0.71 43.44 -2.72
C GLN A 412 0.72 43.21 -3.23
N LEU A 413 1.55 42.49 -2.48
CA LEU A 413 2.90 42.12 -2.92
C LEU A 413 2.86 41.28 -4.21
N LEU A 414 1.91 40.35 -4.32
CA LEU A 414 1.68 39.59 -5.55
C LEU A 414 1.35 40.51 -6.73
N ILE A 415 0.40 41.44 -6.59
CA ILE A 415 0.05 42.37 -7.66
C ILE A 415 1.25 43.25 -8.05
N GLN A 416 2.02 43.73 -7.09
CA GLN A 416 3.25 44.51 -7.35
C GLN A 416 4.29 43.69 -8.10
N GLY A 417 4.51 42.43 -7.70
CA GLY A 417 5.40 41.50 -8.36
C GLY A 417 4.99 41.23 -9.81
N LEU A 418 3.71 40.93 -10.03
CA LEU A 418 3.14 40.71 -11.37
C LEU A 418 3.28 41.95 -12.26
N ARG A 419 3.00 43.17 -11.74
CA ARG A 419 3.22 44.42 -12.47
C ARG A 419 4.68 44.59 -12.91
N LYS A 420 5.64 44.24 -12.05
CA LYS A 420 7.06 44.28 -12.41
C LYS A 420 7.37 43.26 -13.52
N SER A 421 6.83 42.05 -13.43
CA SER A 421 7.01 41.02 -14.45
C SER A 421 6.42 41.40 -15.81
N THR A 422 5.41 42.28 -15.88
CA THR A 422 4.91 42.77 -17.18
C THR A 422 5.91 43.64 -17.94
N LEU A 423 6.92 44.16 -17.24
CA LEU A 423 7.99 44.99 -17.83
C LEU A 423 9.17 44.15 -18.34
N GLU A 424 9.19 42.84 -18.05
CA GLU A 424 10.25 41.94 -18.51
C GLU A 424 10.13 41.63 -20.02
N PRO A 425 11.25 41.30 -20.69
CA PRO A 425 11.23 40.95 -22.12
C PRO A 425 10.22 39.84 -22.43
N ASN A 426 9.41 40.04 -23.48
CA ASN A 426 8.33 39.16 -23.93
C ASN A 426 7.09 39.08 -23.02
N ASN A 427 7.04 39.80 -21.90
CA ASN A 427 5.89 39.83 -20.98
C ASN A 427 5.33 38.43 -20.71
N LYS A 428 6.24 37.49 -20.41
CA LYS A 428 5.92 36.07 -20.27
C LYS A 428 6.01 35.68 -18.81
N VAL A 429 4.88 35.70 -18.12
CA VAL A 429 4.81 35.53 -16.67
C VAL A 429 4.43 34.09 -16.33
N ASP A 430 5.23 33.43 -15.49
CA ASP A 430 4.89 32.10 -14.95
C ASP A 430 3.94 32.25 -13.76
N MET A 431 2.64 32.16 -14.03
CA MET A 431 1.61 32.34 -13.01
C MET A 431 1.59 31.19 -11.98
N GLU A 432 2.06 30.01 -12.36
CA GLU A 432 2.17 28.88 -11.44
C GLU A 432 3.10 29.22 -10.27
N ARG A 433 4.27 29.78 -10.58
CA ARG A 433 5.25 30.23 -9.59
C ARG A 433 4.73 31.37 -8.72
N TRP A 434 4.11 32.37 -9.32
CA TRP A 434 3.59 33.52 -8.57
C TRP A 434 2.48 33.14 -7.58
N TYR A 435 1.60 32.19 -7.94
CA TYR A 435 0.63 31.63 -6.99
C TYR A 435 1.31 30.83 -5.86
N ASN A 436 2.37 30.08 -6.17
CA ASN A 436 3.17 29.43 -5.12
C ASN A 436 3.81 30.47 -4.20
N TYR A 437 4.47 31.51 -4.71
CA TYR A 437 5.10 32.54 -3.86
C TYR A 437 4.11 33.15 -2.86
N ALA A 438 2.92 33.51 -3.32
CA ALA A 438 1.88 34.07 -2.45
C ALA A 438 1.43 33.08 -1.36
N THR A 439 1.11 31.85 -1.73
CA THR A 439 0.61 30.84 -0.77
C THR A 439 1.69 30.39 0.21
N PHE A 440 2.95 30.31 -0.22
CA PHE A 440 4.09 30.00 0.64
C PHE A 440 4.37 31.10 1.66
N ASP A 441 4.35 32.37 1.27
CA ASP A 441 4.56 33.48 2.21
C ASP A 441 3.42 33.57 3.23
N VAL A 442 2.16 33.44 2.80
CA VAL A 442 0.98 33.41 3.71
C VAL A 442 1.12 32.27 4.73
N MET A 443 1.40 31.06 4.27
CA MET A 443 1.51 29.91 5.17
C MET A 443 2.76 29.95 6.05
N ALA A 444 3.86 30.56 5.59
CA ALA A 444 5.05 30.73 6.40
C ALA A 444 4.82 31.73 7.54
N ASP A 445 4.14 32.84 7.28
CA ASP A 445 3.76 33.78 8.34
C ASP A 445 2.79 33.11 9.32
N LEU A 446 1.79 32.35 8.82
CA LEU A 446 0.86 31.62 9.66
C LEU A 446 1.53 30.52 10.51
N THR A 447 2.50 29.81 9.95
CA THR A 447 3.13 28.62 10.55
C THR A 447 4.40 28.93 11.33
N PHE A 448 5.15 29.96 10.96
CA PHE A 448 6.43 30.30 11.58
C PHE A 448 6.41 31.69 12.23
N GLY A 449 5.42 32.52 11.95
CA GLY A 449 5.40 33.92 12.38
C GLY A 449 6.49 34.77 11.71
N GLU A 450 7.05 34.28 10.60
CA GLU A 450 8.03 34.97 9.76
C GLU A 450 7.79 34.59 8.28
N PRO A 451 7.83 35.55 7.33
CA PRO A 451 7.67 35.27 5.89
C PRO A 451 8.88 34.52 5.31
N LEU A 452 8.72 34.02 4.08
CA LEU A 452 9.83 33.49 3.27
C LEU A 452 10.41 34.52 2.30
N HIS A 453 9.75 35.67 2.13
CA HIS A 453 10.12 36.77 1.24
C HIS A 453 10.09 36.37 -0.25
N LEU A 454 9.28 35.39 -0.61
CA LEU A 454 9.20 34.85 -1.97
C LEU A 454 8.60 35.86 -2.95
N LEU A 455 7.60 36.63 -2.51
CA LEU A 455 7.00 37.68 -3.34
C LEU A 455 7.87 38.94 -3.50
N GLU A 456 8.81 39.18 -2.58
CA GLU A 456 9.64 40.38 -2.57
C GLU A 456 10.95 40.18 -3.35
N ASP A 457 11.70 39.13 -3.03
CA ASP A 457 13.06 38.92 -3.54
C ASP A 457 13.38 37.49 -3.98
N GLN A 458 12.45 36.54 -3.80
CA GLN A 458 12.61 35.14 -4.21
C GLN A 458 13.80 34.41 -3.54
N SER A 459 14.35 34.96 -2.45
CA SER A 459 15.57 34.47 -1.78
C SER A 459 15.46 33.04 -1.23
N GLN A 460 14.23 32.58 -0.94
CA GLN A 460 13.95 31.26 -0.39
C GLN A 460 13.24 30.32 -1.37
N GLU A 461 13.38 30.52 -2.68
CA GLU A 461 12.73 29.70 -3.72
C GLU A 461 12.98 28.18 -3.55
N TRP A 462 14.12 27.79 -2.96
CA TRP A 462 14.45 26.39 -2.64
C TRP A 462 13.40 25.68 -1.77
N PHE A 463 12.52 26.41 -1.07
CA PHE A 463 11.43 25.86 -0.27
C PHE A 463 10.34 25.21 -1.14
N LEU A 464 10.09 25.73 -2.35
CA LEU A 464 9.13 25.17 -3.32
C LEU A 464 9.57 23.76 -3.74
N ASP A 465 10.83 23.60 -4.14
CA ASP A 465 11.40 22.32 -4.54
C ASP A 465 11.30 21.22 -3.47
N ASN A 466 11.30 21.61 -2.19
CA ASN A 466 11.26 20.65 -1.08
C ASN A 466 9.89 19.99 -0.92
N VAL A 467 8.80 20.71 -1.25
CA VAL A 467 7.44 20.15 -1.17
C VAL A 467 7.29 19.01 -2.18
N PHE A 468 7.69 19.24 -3.43
CA PHE A 468 7.71 18.19 -4.45
C PHE A 468 8.64 17.02 -4.08
N SER A 469 9.83 17.34 -3.56
CA SER A 469 10.79 16.33 -3.09
C SER A 469 10.19 15.42 -2.01
N PHE A 470 9.43 15.98 -1.07
CA PHE A 470 8.72 15.24 -0.04
C PHE A 470 7.69 14.28 -0.64
N LEU A 471 6.82 14.78 -1.53
CA LEU A 471 5.74 14.01 -2.14
C LEU A 471 6.26 12.88 -3.03
N LYS A 472 7.33 13.14 -3.78
CA LYS A 472 8.04 12.14 -4.58
C LYS A 472 8.65 11.06 -3.70
N LEU A 473 9.34 11.43 -2.62
CA LEU A 473 9.91 10.49 -1.67
C LEU A 473 8.83 9.62 -0.99
N GLN A 474 7.68 10.20 -0.63
CA GLN A 474 6.56 9.43 -0.06
C GLN A 474 5.99 8.42 -1.06
N SER A 475 5.80 8.83 -2.32
CA SER A 475 5.31 7.97 -3.40
C SER A 475 6.25 6.80 -3.67
N MET A 476 7.56 7.05 -3.72
CA MET A 476 8.58 6.03 -3.95
C MET A 476 8.72 5.10 -2.75
N SER A 477 8.64 5.63 -1.53
CA SER A 477 8.72 4.82 -0.31
C SER A 477 7.52 3.89 -0.15
N GLN A 478 6.35 4.24 -0.70
CA GLN A 478 5.16 3.38 -0.67
C GLN A 478 5.38 2.07 -1.44
N LEU A 479 6.11 2.11 -2.56
CA LEU A 479 6.44 0.90 -3.32
C LEU A 479 7.16 -0.14 -2.46
N LEU A 480 8.17 0.31 -1.70
CA LEU A 480 8.93 -0.55 -0.81
C LEU A 480 8.06 -1.12 0.32
N ARG A 481 7.03 -0.40 0.75
CA ARG A 481 6.07 -0.87 1.76
C ARG A 481 5.12 -1.95 1.23
N TYR A 482 4.82 -1.96 -0.06
CA TYR A 482 4.04 -3.04 -0.68
C TYR A 482 4.81 -4.36 -0.77
N TYR A 483 6.14 -4.30 -0.83
CA TYR A 483 7.02 -5.48 -0.95
C TYR A 483 8.17 -5.43 0.08
N PRO A 484 7.85 -5.57 1.38
CA PRO A 484 8.84 -5.41 2.46
C PRO A 484 10.00 -6.39 2.37
N PHE A 485 9.77 -7.59 1.81
CA PHE A 485 10.79 -8.65 1.70
C PHE A 485 11.97 -8.27 0.78
N CYS A 486 11.74 -7.48 -0.26
CA CYS A 486 12.80 -6.99 -1.15
C CYS A 486 13.14 -5.51 -0.88
N ALA A 487 12.46 -4.87 0.07
CA ALA A 487 12.61 -3.44 0.33
C ALA A 487 14.06 -3.05 0.65
N GLY A 488 14.79 -3.86 1.44
CA GLY A 488 16.20 -3.59 1.77
C GLY A 488 17.10 -3.56 0.54
N VAL A 489 16.90 -4.52 -0.38
CA VAL A 489 17.66 -4.63 -1.63
C VAL A 489 17.25 -3.53 -2.62
N LEU A 490 15.95 -3.25 -2.76
CA LEU A 490 15.42 -2.29 -3.72
C LEU A 490 15.65 -0.83 -3.30
N ARG A 491 15.68 -0.53 -2.00
CA ARG A 491 15.83 0.84 -1.48
C ARG A 491 16.98 1.65 -2.10
N PRO A 492 18.23 1.16 -2.18
CA PRO A 492 19.33 1.93 -2.76
C PRO A 492 19.17 2.20 -4.26
N PHE A 493 18.47 1.33 -5.00
CA PHE A 493 18.21 1.50 -6.43
C PHE A 493 17.03 2.43 -6.70
N PHE A 494 16.01 2.38 -5.85
CA PHE A 494 14.78 3.14 -6.05
C PHE A 494 14.82 4.51 -5.41
N ILE A 495 15.40 4.70 -4.22
CA ILE A 495 15.36 5.98 -3.49
C ILE A 495 16.72 6.69 -3.57
N PRO A 496 16.83 7.83 -4.30
CA PRO A 496 18.07 8.57 -4.38
C PRO A 496 18.50 9.13 -3.02
N LYS A 497 19.76 8.88 -2.62
CA LYS A 497 20.32 9.46 -1.38
C LYS A 497 20.25 10.98 -1.34
N LYS A 498 20.41 11.65 -2.49
CA LYS A 498 20.26 13.11 -2.63
C LYS A 498 18.88 13.59 -2.17
N LEU A 499 17.82 12.86 -2.53
CA LEU A 499 16.45 13.19 -2.17
C LEU A 499 16.21 13.04 -0.65
N VAL A 500 16.75 11.96 -0.06
CA VAL A 500 16.69 11.73 1.40
C VAL A 500 17.41 12.84 2.16
N ASN A 501 18.63 13.18 1.74
CA ASN A 501 19.43 14.23 2.39
C ASN A 501 18.77 15.61 2.27
N ARG A 502 18.18 15.93 1.10
CA ARG A 502 17.42 17.17 0.88
C ARG A 502 16.24 17.26 1.85
N GLN A 503 15.47 16.17 1.98
CA GLN A 503 14.34 16.13 2.92
C GLN A 503 14.78 16.30 4.38
N ALA A 504 15.88 15.65 4.78
CA ALA A 504 16.41 15.77 6.13
C ALA A 504 16.82 17.21 6.46
N ARG A 505 17.46 17.91 5.51
CA ARG A 505 17.78 19.34 5.65
C ARG A 505 16.51 20.20 5.77
N ASN A 506 15.53 19.99 4.90
CA ASN A 506 14.27 20.74 4.94
C ASN A 506 13.54 20.58 6.28
N ASN A 507 13.45 19.35 6.78
CA ASN A 507 12.84 19.08 8.09
C ASN A 507 13.58 19.82 9.21
N LYS A 508 14.92 19.84 9.17
CA LYS A 508 15.74 20.57 10.16
C LYS A 508 15.46 22.07 10.14
N GLU A 509 15.34 22.68 8.96
CA GLU A 509 15.02 24.11 8.83
C GLU A 509 13.61 24.44 9.32
N CYS A 510 12.61 23.63 8.96
CA CYS A 510 11.24 23.80 9.47
C CYS A 510 11.20 23.69 11.00
N ILE A 511 11.89 22.69 11.57
CA ILE A 511 12.00 22.52 13.02
C ILE A 511 12.66 23.74 13.68
N ALA A 512 13.73 24.26 13.08
CA ALA A 512 14.43 25.44 13.60
C ALA A 512 13.52 26.69 13.60
N LYS A 513 12.78 26.93 12.51
CA LYS A 513 11.80 28.02 12.40
C LYS A 513 10.71 27.91 13.49
N VAL A 514 10.14 26.72 13.66
CA VAL A 514 9.12 26.46 14.70
C VAL A 514 9.68 26.67 16.10
N ASN A 515 10.90 26.20 16.38
CA ASN A 515 11.51 26.39 17.70
C ASN A 515 11.73 27.87 18.01
N ARG A 516 12.29 28.64 17.07
CA ARG A 516 12.43 30.10 17.21
C ARG A 516 11.09 30.76 17.51
N ARG A 517 10.03 30.36 16.80
CA ARG A 517 8.69 30.88 17.04
C ARG A 517 8.19 30.53 18.44
N LEU A 518 8.37 29.29 18.89
CA LEU A 518 7.93 28.82 20.20
C LEU A 518 8.73 29.40 21.38
N GLU A 519 9.94 29.88 21.15
CA GLU A 519 10.78 30.56 22.16
C GLU A 519 10.47 32.05 22.28
N ARG A 520 9.90 32.65 21.24
CA ARG A 520 9.54 34.08 21.21
C ARG A 520 8.20 34.32 21.89
N ALA A 521 8.20 35.18 22.92
CA ALA A 521 6.97 35.77 23.45
C ALA A 521 6.29 36.59 22.35
N SER A 522 5.00 36.36 22.13
CA SER A 522 4.23 37.00 21.07
C SER A 522 2.82 37.25 21.55
N ASP A 523 2.37 38.49 21.41
CA ASP A 523 0.99 38.89 21.66
C ASP A 523 0.07 38.56 20.47
N LYS A 524 0.63 38.21 19.30
CA LYS A 524 -0.13 37.71 18.15
C LYS A 524 -0.74 36.34 18.49
N GLN A 525 -2.06 36.25 18.38
CA GLN A 525 -2.81 34.99 18.56
C GLN A 525 -2.71 34.13 17.30
N ASP A 526 -1.54 33.54 17.07
CA ASP A 526 -1.32 32.58 15.97
C ASP A 526 -1.57 31.12 16.41
N VAL A 527 -1.34 30.21 15.46
CA VAL A 527 -1.53 28.77 15.65
C VAL A 527 -0.83 28.28 16.91
N TRP A 528 0.43 28.68 17.13
CA TRP A 528 1.21 28.22 18.26
C TRP A 528 0.81 28.89 19.57
N GLY A 529 0.42 30.16 19.56
CA GLY A 529 -0.15 30.82 20.72
C GLY A 529 -1.38 30.07 21.27
N LEU A 530 -2.23 29.54 20.38
CA LEU A 530 -3.39 28.71 20.77
C LEU A 530 -3.00 27.33 21.30
N VAL A 531 -1.98 26.72 20.69
CA VAL A 531 -1.45 25.41 21.10
C VAL A 531 -0.76 25.49 22.46
N MET A 532 0.05 26.51 22.71
CA MET A 532 0.81 26.69 23.95
C MET A 532 -0.08 27.01 25.16
N LYS A 533 -1.32 27.46 24.94
CA LYS A 533 -2.32 27.66 26.01
C LYS A 533 -2.97 26.37 26.52
N GLN A 534 -2.72 25.22 25.88
CA GLN A 534 -3.31 23.94 26.29
C GLN A 534 -2.40 23.20 27.26
N GLU A 535 -2.98 22.68 28.34
CA GLU A 535 -2.27 21.92 29.38
C GLU A 535 -2.82 20.48 29.54
N GLY A 536 -2.08 19.64 30.26
CA GLY A 536 -2.47 18.27 30.59
C GLY A 536 -2.70 17.40 29.35
N GLU A 537 -3.77 16.61 29.35
CA GLU A 537 -4.08 15.65 28.28
C GLU A 537 -4.38 16.29 26.92
N LYS A 538 -4.61 17.60 26.87
CA LYS A 538 -4.87 18.37 25.64
C LYS A 538 -3.60 18.96 25.02
N ALA A 539 -2.49 19.00 25.76
CA ALA A 539 -1.23 19.53 25.28
C ALA A 539 -0.68 18.70 24.12
N MET A 540 -0.07 19.38 23.14
CA MET A 540 0.71 18.72 22.09
C MET A 540 2.17 18.65 22.49
N SER A 541 2.81 17.51 22.21
CA SER A 541 4.24 17.36 22.41
C SER A 541 5.04 18.18 21.39
N ARG A 542 6.29 18.53 21.71
CA ARG A 542 7.17 19.23 20.75
C ARG A 542 7.30 18.48 19.41
N PRO A 543 7.50 17.15 19.38
CA PRO A 543 7.47 16.39 18.13
C PRO A 543 6.15 16.49 17.37
N GLU A 544 4.99 16.51 18.04
CA GLU A 544 3.70 16.72 17.38
C GLU A 544 3.60 18.12 16.75
N MET A 545 4.10 19.15 17.44
CA MET A 545 4.16 20.51 16.89
C MET A 545 5.05 20.57 15.65
N HIS A 546 6.24 19.98 15.70
CA HIS A 546 7.17 19.89 14.56
C HIS A 546 6.54 19.18 13.36
N ALA A 547 5.91 18.01 13.60
CA ALA A 547 5.27 17.23 12.55
C ALA A 547 4.07 17.97 11.92
N ASN A 548 3.27 18.68 12.73
CA ASN A 548 2.16 19.49 12.24
C ASN A 548 2.64 20.71 11.45
N ALA A 549 3.69 21.40 11.88
CA ALA A 549 4.26 22.53 11.14
C ALA A 549 4.75 22.14 9.75
N ILE A 550 5.49 21.03 9.64
CA ILE A 550 5.94 20.49 8.35
C ILE A 550 4.74 20.12 7.47
N THR A 551 3.72 19.49 8.07
CA THR A 551 2.49 19.12 7.35
C THR A 551 1.74 20.36 6.85
N MET A 552 1.63 21.40 7.66
CA MET A 552 0.95 22.65 7.32
C MET A 552 1.64 23.36 6.16
N MET A 553 2.97 23.47 6.19
CA MET A 553 3.71 24.06 5.07
C MET A 553 3.53 23.29 3.77
N VAL A 554 3.55 21.96 3.80
CA VAL A 554 3.36 21.15 2.59
C VAL A 554 1.91 21.23 2.09
N ALA A 555 0.94 21.18 3.01
CA ALA A 555 -0.48 21.02 2.66
C ALA A 555 -1.20 22.34 2.41
N GLY A 556 -0.70 23.47 2.91
CA GLY A 556 -1.36 24.78 2.78
C GLY A 556 -0.89 25.60 1.59
N THR A 557 0.32 25.36 1.08
CA THR A 557 0.91 26.19 0.03
C THR A 557 0.54 25.68 -1.36
N GLU A 558 1.11 24.53 -1.69
CA GLU A 558 1.07 23.91 -3.01
C GLU A 558 -0.37 23.63 -3.49
N THR A 559 -1.29 23.29 -2.58
CA THR A 559 -2.66 22.93 -2.97
C THR A 559 -3.48 24.11 -3.44
N THR A 560 -3.39 25.26 -2.76
CA THR A 560 -4.13 26.46 -3.14
C THR A 560 -3.57 27.01 -4.47
N ALA A 561 -2.24 27.05 -4.60
CA ALA A 561 -1.58 27.44 -5.84
C ALA A 561 -1.99 26.53 -7.01
N THR A 562 -2.04 25.21 -6.80
CA THR A 562 -2.51 24.24 -7.80
C THR A 562 -3.95 24.50 -8.25
N ALA A 563 -4.87 24.79 -7.32
CA ALA A 563 -6.26 25.10 -7.65
C ALA A 563 -6.36 26.39 -8.48
N LEU A 564 -5.62 27.43 -8.10
CA LEU A 564 -5.56 28.70 -8.83
C LEU A 564 -4.99 28.53 -10.23
N SER A 565 -3.87 27.81 -10.39
CA SER A 565 -3.26 27.56 -11.70
C SER A 565 -4.23 26.85 -12.65
N GLY A 566 -4.87 25.77 -12.18
CA GLY A 566 -5.85 25.02 -12.98
C GLY A 566 -7.05 25.86 -13.35
N LEU A 567 -7.62 26.60 -12.39
CA LEU A 567 -8.75 27.49 -12.63
C LEU A 567 -8.41 28.59 -13.65
N THR A 568 -7.27 29.25 -13.49
CA THR A 568 -6.81 30.28 -14.43
C THR A 568 -6.62 29.70 -15.83
N PHE A 569 -6.02 28.52 -15.97
CA PHE A 569 -5.88 27.84 -17.26
C PHE A 569 -7.25 27.56 -17.91
N TYR A 570 -8.20 26.96 -17.17
CA TYR A 570 -9.53 26.67 -17.72
C TYR A 570 -10.32 27.93 -18.08
N LEU A 571 -10.21 29.01 -17.30
CA LEU A 571 -10.82 30.29 -17.65
C LEU A 571 -10.25 30.85 -18.96
N LEU A 572 -8.93 30.81 -19.14
CA LEU A 572 -8.28 31.30 -20.37
C LEU A 572 -8.66 30.47 -21.60
N GLN A 573 -8.89 29.18 -21.43
CA GLN A 573 -9.39 28.29 -22.49
C GLN A 573 -10.89 28.51 -22.80
N ASN A 574 -11.61 29.25 -21.96
CA ASN A 574 -13.05 29.55 -22.12
C ASN A 574 -13.30 31.07 -22.01
N PRO A 575 -13.00 31.84 -23.08
CA PRO A 575 -13.00 33.31 -23.04
C PRO A 575 -14.35 33.94 -22.64
N ASP A 576 -15.47 33.29 -22.96
CA ASP A 576 -16.81 33.74 -22.55
C ASP A 576 -16.97 33.68 -21.02
N LYS A 577 -16.45 32.62 -20.39
CA LYS A 577 -16.47 32.42 -18.94
C LYS A 577 -15.52 33.39 -18.25
N MET A 578 -14.32 33.57 -18.79
CA MET A 578 -13.36 34.56 -18.30
C MET A 578 -13.95 35.97 -18.33
N LYS A 579 -14.54 36.38 -19.46
CA LYS A 579 -15.17 37.69 -19.61
C LYS A 579 -16.26 37.93 -18.55
N LYS A 580 -17.17 36.98 -18.40
CA LYS A 580 -18.27 37.08 -17.43
C LYS A 580 -17.79 37.19 -15.98
N LEU A 581 -16.74 36.43 -15.61
CA LEU A 581 -16.13 36.51 -14.28
C LEU A 581 -15.44 37.86 -14.05
N THR A 582 -14.65 38.32 -15.03
CA THR A 582 -13.98 39.62 -14.96
C THR A 582 -14.97 40.77 -14.87
N GLU A 583 -16.07 40.70 -15.62
CA GLU A 583 -17.17 41.68 -15.53
C GLU A 583 -17.80 41.70 -14.14
N GLU A 584 -18.15 40.53 -13.57
CA GLU A 584 -18.70 40.45 -12.20
C GLU A 584 -17.75 41.08 -11.18
N ILE A 585 -16.45 40.78 -11.24
CA ILE A 585 -15.48 41.32 -10.29
C ILE A 585 -15.31 42.84 -10.47
N ARG A 586 -15.07 43.30 -11.70
CA ARG A 586 -14.76 44.71 -11.96
C ARG A 586 -15.98 45.63 -11.80
N SER A 587 -17.21 45.13 -11.95
CA SER A 587 -18.42 45.92 -11.75
C SER A 587 -18.87 46.02 -10.29
N ASN A 588 -18.40 45.11 -9.41
CA ASN A 588 -18.78 45.11 -7.99
C ASN A 588 -17.82 45.90 -7.09
N PHE A 589 -16.65 46.31 -7.59
CA PHE A 589 -15.63 46.99 -6.80
C PHE A 589 -15.00 48.17 -7.54
N ASP A 590 -15.19 49.37 -6.98
CA ASP A 590 -14.58 50.61 -7.50
C ASP A 590 -13.09 50.73 -7.17
N GLU A 591 -12.66 50.21 -6.00
CA GLU A 591 -11.29 50.29 -5.50
C GLU A 591 -10.80 48.93 -5.03
N GLU A 592 -9.51 48.64 -5.25
CA GLU A 592 -8.88 47.37 -4.88
C GLU A 592 -8.98 47.05 -3.38
N ARG A 593 -8.92 48.08 -2.52
CA ARG A 593 -9.01 47.94 -1.06
C ARG A 593 -10.39 47.48 -0.57
N ASN A 594 -11.42 47.58 -1.41
CA ASN A 594 -12.78 47.13 -1.08
C ASN A 594 -13.00 45.65 -1.40
N ILE A 595 -12.00 44.99 -2.01
CA ILE A 595 -12.02 43.57 -2.34
C ILE A 595 -11.64 42.77 -1.08
N ASP A 596 -12.63 42.53 -0.22
CA ASP A 596 -12.48 41.87 1.07
C ASP A 596 -13.06 40.43 1.08
N ILE A 597 -12.74 39.66 2.12
CA ILE A 597 -13.17 38.26 2.26
C ILE A 597 -14.70 38.10 2.19
N ARG A 598 -15.43 39.05 2.79
CA ARG A 598 -16.89 38.95 2.98
C ARG A 598 -17.66 39.27 1.70
N SER A 599 -17.21 40.27 0.97
CA SER A 599 -17.77 40.69 -0.32
C SER A 599 -17.55 39.62 -1.37
N LEU A 600 -16.34 39.06 -1.46
CA LEU A 600 -16.01 37.97 -2.38
C LEU A 600 -16.83 36.69 -2.14
N ALA A 601 -17.19 36.40 -0.89
CA ALA A 601 -18.04 35.25 -0.56
C ALA A 601 -19.47 35.38 -1.12
N ARG A 602 -19.90 36.57 -1.55
CA ARG A 602 -21.24 36.85 -2.11
C ARG A 602 -21.29 36.85 -3.64
N LEU A 603 -20.15 36.87 -4.32
CA LEU A 603 -20.09 36.86 -5.78
C LEU A 603 -20.46 35.47 -6.31
N GLU A 604 -21.65 35.33 -6.87
CA GLU A 604 -22.20 34.02 -7.26
C GLU A 604 -21.33 33.35 -8.32
N TYR A 605 -20.92 34.09 -9.37
CA TYR A 605 -20.21 33.51 -10.49
C TYR A 605 -18.74 33.21 -10.16
N LEU A 606 -18.05 34.04 -9.36
CA LEU A 606 -16.74 33.73 -8.80
C LEU A 606 -16.75 32.41 -8.03
N ASN A 607 -17.71 32.22 -7.14
CA ASN A 607 -17.82 30.98 -6.35
C ASN A 607 -18.15 29.78 -7.25
N ALA A 608 -19.00 29.97 -8.26
CA ALA A 608 -19.30 28.94 -9.26
C ALA A 608 -18.06 28.53 -10.07
N CYS A 609 -17.23 29.49 -10.48
CA CYS A 609 -15.95 29.24 -11.15
C CYS A 609 -14.96 28.48 -10.25
N ILE A 610 -14.87 28.83 -8.96
CA ILE A 610 -14.00 28.13 -8.01
C ILE A 610 -14.44 26.66 -7.82
N GLU A 611 -15.73 26.40 -7.62
CA GLU A 611 -16.24 25.03 -7.49
C GLU A 611 -15.99 24.21 -8.77
N GLU A 612 -16.21 24.81 -9.95
CA GLU A 612 -15.93 24.13 -11.22
C GLU A 612 -14.43 23.93 -11.47
N GLY A 613 -13.59 24.88 -11.04
CA GLY A 613 -12.14 24.73 -11.08
C GLY A 613 -11.66 23.58 -10.20
N LEU A 614 -12.17 23.48 -8.97
CA LEU A 614 -11.87 22.36 -8.07
C LEU A 614 -12.39 21.01 -8.60
N ARG A 615 -13.46 21.01 -9.40
CA ARG A 615 -13.97 19.81 -10.08
C ARG A 615 -13.03 19.40 -11.23
N MET A 616 -12.67 20.33 -12.10
CA MET A 616 -11.88 20.07 -13.31
C MET A 616 -10.39 19.85 -13.04
N TYR A 617 -9.87 20.46 -11.98
CA TYR A 617 -8.46 20.40 -11.61
C TYR A 617 -8.30 20.35 -10.07
N PRO A 618 -8.74 19.25 -9.43
CA PRO A 618 -8.59 19.10 -7.99
C PRO A 618 -7.12 19.02 -7.59
N PRO A 619 -6.65 19.79 -6.59
CA PRO A 619 -5.24 19.74 -6.15
C PRO A 619 -4.78 18.36 -5.72
N VAL A 620 -5.69 17.58 -5.11
CA VAL A 620 -5.46 16.19 -4.73
C VAL A 620 -6.42 15.32 -5.56
N PRO A 621 -6.01 14.88 -6.77
CA PRO A 621 -6.87 14.15 -7.70
C PRO A 621 -7.19 12.72 -7.25
N LEU A 622 -6.39 12.16 -6.34
CA LEU A 622 -6.62 10.84 -5.72
C LEU A 622 -7.30 10.98 -4.35
N GLY A 623 -8.03 9.95 -3.93
CA GLY A 623 -8.62 9.91 -2.59
C GLY A 623 -7.66 9.43 -1.51
N PRO A 624 -7.78 9.92 -0.26
CA PRO A 624 -6.99 9.39 0.85
C PRO A 624 -7.44 7.96 1.21
N PRO A 625 -6.57 6.94 1.14
CA PRO A 625 -6.96 5.56 1.38
C PRO A 625 -7.31 5.26 2.84
N ARG A 626 -8.24 4.33 3.01
CA ARG A 626 -8.73 3.82 4.28
C ARG A 626 -8.74 2.31 4.29
N LEU A 627 -8.46 1.73 5.45
CA LEU A 627 -8.47 0.30 5.65
C LEU A 627 -9.81 -0.13 6.28
N VAL A 628 -10.46 -1.11 5.66
CA VAL A 628 -11.66 -1.75 6.23
C VAL A 628 -11.24 -2.67 7.38
N PRO A 629 -11.85 -2.58 8.58
CA PRO A 629 -11.53 -3.42 9.74
C PRO A 629 -11.87 -4.90 9.52
N GLU A 630 -11.61 -5.74 10.53
CA GLU A 630 -11.78 -7.20 10.48
C GLU A 630 -13.15 -7.63 9.91
N GLY A 631 -13.13 -8.59 8.98
CA GLY A 631 -14.27 -8.97 8.14
C GLY A 631 -14.26 -8.32 6.74
N GLY A 632 -13.50 -7.24 6.54
CA GLY A 632 -13.28 -6.59 5.24
C GLY A 632 -12.08 -7.12 4.45
N ALA A 633 -11.48 -8.25 4.86
CA ALA A 633 -10.28 -8.84 4.24
C ALA A 633 -9.10 -7.86 4.04
N ASN A 634 -8.86 -6.95 5.00
CA ASN A 634 -7.84 -5.91 4.91
C ASN A 634 -7.92 -5.12 3.60
N THR A 635 -9.14 -4.81 3.16
CA THR A 635 -9.39 -4.06 1.92
C THR A 635 -9.04 -2.59 2.13
N CYS A 636 -8.19 -2.06 1.26
CA CYS A 636 -7.97 -0.64 1.08
C CYS A 636 -9.07 -0.06 0.17
N CYS A 637 -9.66 1.07 0.56
CA CYS A 637 -10.69 1.74 -0.21
C CYS A 637 -10.55 3.26 -0.17
N TYR A 638 -10.98 3.91 -1.25
CA TYR A 638 -11.06 5.37 -1.35
C TYR A 638 -11.98 5.82 -2.49
N VAL A 639 -12.38 7.09 -2.45
CA VAL A 639 -13.04 7.75 -3.58
C VAL A 639 -11.99 8.34 -4.51
N SER A 640 -11.93 7.94 -5.79
CA SER A 640 -11.03 8.58 -6.75
C SER A 640 -11.63 9.92 -7.18
N SER A 641 -11.18 11.01 -6.56
CA SER A 641 -11.75 12.35 -6.73
C SER A 641 -11.84 12.75 -8.20
N TYR A 642 -10.72 12.77 -8.92
CA TYR A 642 -10.71 13.19 -10.32
C TYR A 642 -11.57 12.31 -11.22
N ALA A 643 -11.45 10.97 -11.10
CA ALA A 643 -12.29 10.05 -11.86
C ALA A 643 -13.79 10.26 -11.55
N ALA A 644 -14.14 10.57 -10.30
CA ALA A 644 -15.52 10.88 -9.93
C ALA A 644 -16.00 12.21 -10.48
N PHE A 645 -15.13 13.20 -10.53
CA PHE A 645 -15.41 14.56 -10.99
C PHE A 645 -15.55 14.64 -12.51
N HIS A 646 -14.85 13.75 -13.23
CA HIS A 646 -14.85 13.62 -14.69
C HIS A 646 -15.75 12.47 -15.20
N SER A 647 -16.64 11.93 -14.36
CA SER A 647 -17.55 10.86 -14.77
C SER A 647 -18.93 11.40 -15.17
N GLU A 648 -19.40 10.99 -16.35
CA GLU A 648 -20.80 11.20 -16.79
C GLU A 648 -21.83 10.47 -15.91
N HIS A 649 -21.39 9.57 -15.01
CA HIS A 649 -22.28 9.05 -13.96
C HIS A 649 -22.69 10.13 -12.95
N ASN A 650 -21.84 11.15 -12.74
CA ASN A 650 -22.05 12.19 -11.74
C ASN A 650 -22.34 13.57 -12.33
N PHE A 651 -21.74 13.88 -13.48
CA PHE A 651 -21.79 15.21 -14.09
C PHE A 651 -22.10 15.11 -15.57
N ARG A 652 -23.17 15.76 -16.03
CA ARG A 652 -23.46 15.89 -17.45
C ARG A 652 -22.38 16.72 -18.15
N HIS A 653 -21.87 16.25 -19.28
CA HIS A 653 -20.76 16.91 -19.98
C HIS A 653 -19.56 17.11 -19.06
N ALA A 654 -19.15 16.03 -18.40
CA ALA A 654 -18.19 16.05 -17.30
C ALA A 654 -16.84 16.66 -17.69
N GLU A 655 -16.42 16.53 -18.95
CA GLU A 655 -15.13 17.07 -19.43
C GLU A 655 -15.17 18.57 -19.79
N LYS A 656 -16.35 19.20 -19.77
CA LYS A 656 -16.48 20.64 -20.09
C LYS A 656 -16.43 21.48 -18.82
N PHE A 657 -15.67 22.57 -18.86
CA PHE A 657 -15.66 23.59 -17.81
C PHE A 657 -16.92 24.46 -17.88
N ILE A 658 -17.87 24.22 -16.97
CA ILE A 658 -19.20 24.87 -16.96
C ILE A 658 -19.47 25.41 -15.55
N PRO A 659 -19.06 26.65 -15.22
CA PRO A 659 -19.36 27.28 -13.94
C PRO A 659 -20.86 27.34 -13.64
N GLU A 660 -21.70 27.56 -14.66
CA GLU A 660 -23.16 27.59 -14.52
C GLU A 660 -23.74 26.33 -13.86
N ARG A 661 -23.00 25.21 -13.87
CA ARG A 661 -23.37 23.98 -13.16
C ARG A 661 -23.69 24.23 -11.68
N TRP A 662 -23.05 25.20 -11.07
CA TRP A 662 -23.19 25.54 -9.64
C TRP A 662 -24.27 26.57 -9.36
N ILE A 663 -24.95 27.07 -10.40
CA ILE A 663 -26.03 28.06 -10.31
C ILE A 663 -27.36 27.34 -10.46
N LYS A 664 -28.28 27.60 -9.53
CA LYS A 664 -29.59 26.95 -9.49
C LYS A 664 -30.42 27.33 -10.73
N GLY A 665 -31.04 26.35 -11.39
CA GLY A 665 -31.89 26.59 -12.55
C GLY A 665 -31.14 26.76 -13.88
N ALA A 666 -29.81 26.59 -13.90
CA ALA A 666 -29.00 26.69 -15.11
C ALA A 666 -28.94 25.40 -15.95
N GLY A 667 -29.77 24.39 -15.64
CA GLY A 667 -29.92 23.17 -16.43
C GLY A 667 -29.00 21.99 -16.05
N TYR A 668 -28.37 22.05 -14.88
CA TYR A 668 -27.48 21.00 -14.31
C TYR A 668 -27.86 20.65 -12.86
N ASP A 669 -29.12 20.83 -12.49
CA ASP A 669 -29.61 20.57 -11.12
C ASP A 669 -29.69 19.07 -10.81
N ASP A 670 -29.67 18.22 -11.84
CA ASP A 670 -29.68 16.76 -11.79
C ASP A 670 -28.29 16.13 -11.59
N ASP A 671 -27.21 16.92 -11.70
CA ASP A 671 -25.86 16.45 -11.39
C ASP A 671 -25.74 16.01 -9.92
N ARG A 672 -24.94 14.97 -9.69
CA ARG A 672 -24.64 14.44 -8.35
C ARG A 672 -23.54 15.24 -7.66
N LYS A 673 -23.78 16.54 -7.50
CA LYS A 673 -22.84 17.55 -6.97
C LYS A 673 -22.23 17.19 -5.61
N ASN A 674 -22.93 16.40 -4.80
CA ASN A 674 -22.43 15.92 -3.51
C ASN A 674 -21.20 15.01 -3.60
N VAL A 675 -20.87 14.48 -4.78
CA VAL A 675 -19.61 13.76 -5.01
C VAL A 675 -18.39 14.68 -4.96
N LEU A 676 -18.55 15.98 -5.24
CA LEU A 676 -17.47 16.96 -5.19
C LEU A 676 -17.08 17.22 -3.72
N GLN A 677 -15.98 16.62 -3.28
CA GLN A 677 -15.41 16.82 -1.95
C GLN A 677 -13.89 17.09 -2.05
N PRO A 678 -13.46 18.21 -2.68
CA PRO A 678 -12.04 18.55 -2.86
C PRO A 678 -11.31 18.73 -1.52
N PHE A 679 -12.06 19.06 -0.46
CA PHE A 679 -11.56 19.19 0.91
C PHE A 679 -11.79 17.93 1.76
N SER A 680 -12.10 16.78 1.15
CA SER A 680 -12.49 15.54 1.82
C SER A 680 -13.75 15.70 2.70
N PHE A 681 -14.16 14.64 3.39
CA PHE A 681 -15.42 14.56 4.12
C PHE A 681 -15.26 14.05 5.56
N GLY A 682 -16.20 14.40 6.44
CA GLY A 682 -16.28 13.90 7.82
C GLY A 682 -15.24 14.47 8.80
N PRO A 683 -14.95 13.80 9.93
CA PRO A 683 -14.11 14.33 11.02
C PRO A 683 -12.64 14.55 10.64
N ARG A 684 -12.22 14.07 9.47
CA ARG A 684 -10.86 14.17 8.93
C ARG A 684 -10.80 15.02 7.66
N ASN A 685 -11.83 15.86 7.41
CA ASN A 685 -11.80 16.81 6.29
C ASN A 685 -10.68 17.85 6.45
N CYS A 686 -10.38 18.59 5.39
CA CYS A 686 -9.31 19.59 5.37
C CYS A 686 -9.47 20.58 6.54
N LEU A 687 -8.37 20.82 7.27
CA LEU A 687 -8.34 21.79 8.35
C LEU A 687 -8.35 23.23 7.79
N GLY A 688 -7.60 23.46 6.71
CA GLY A 688 -7.47 24.77 6.05
C GLY A 688 -8.53 25.05 4.99
N LYS A 689 -9.71 24.38 5.01
CA LYS A 689 -10.75 24.55 4.00
C LYS A 689 -11.11 26.03 3.80
N ASN A 690 -11.40 26.72 4.89
CA ASN A 690 -11.88 28.11 4.83
C ASN A 690 -10.76 29.07 4.41
N LEU A 691 -9.53 28.83 4.89
CA LEU A 691 -8.34 29.57 4.44
C LEU A 691 -8.15 29.44 2.93
N ALA A 692 -8.18 28.22 2.39
CA ALA A 692 -8.03 27.98 0.95
C ALA A 692 -9.10 28.71 0.13
N TYR A 693 -10.37 28.73 0.56
CA TYR A 693 -11.40 29.52 -0.13
C TYR A 693 -11.16 31.03 -0.04
N HIS A 694 -10.68 31.53 1.10
CA HIS A 694 -10.33 32.95 1.22
C HIS A 694 -9.19 33.34 0.29
N GLU A 695 -8.11 32.55 0.28
CA GLU A 695 -6.96 32.75 -0.60
C GLU A 695 -7.36 32.66 -2.07
N MET A 696 -8.07 31.60 -2.49
CA MET A 696 -8.49 31.44 -3.89
C MET A 696 -9.33 32.61 -4.38
N ARG A 697 -10.32 33.05 -3.57
CA ARG A 697 -11.16 34.19 -3.91
C ARG A 697 -10.36 35.49 -4.00
N MET A 698 -9.56 35.78 -2.97
CA MET A 698 -8.83 37.04 -2.86
C MET A 698 -7.76 37.18 -3.95
N ILE A 699 -6.95 36.14 -4.14
CA ILE A 699 -5.89 36.13 -5.13
C ILE A 699 -6.49 36.22 -6.54
N LEU A 700 -7.46 35.36 -6.87
CA LEU A 700 -8.06 35.36 -8.22
C LEU A 700 -8.76 36.69 -8.52
N ALA A 701 -9.54 37.22 -7.57
CA ALA A 701 -10.27 38.46 -7.78
C ALA A 701 -9.34 39.66 -7.94
N LYS A 702 -8.30 39.80 -7.11
CA LYS A 702 -7.35 40.91 -7.24
C LYS A 702 -6.51 40.81 -8.50
N VAL A 703 -6.11 39.61 -8.92
CA VAL A 703 -5.41 39.42 -10.19
C VAL A 703 -6.31 39.83 -11.37
N LEU A 704 -7.56 39.36 -11.43
CA LEU A 704 -8.50 39.72 -12.50
C LEU A 704 -8.96 41.18 -12.46
N TRP A 705 -9.00 41.79 -11.29
CA TRP A 705 -9.33 43.20 -11.14
C TRP A 705 -8.21 44.11 -11.68
N ASN A 706 -6.95 43.69 -11.55
CA ASN A 706 -5.77 44.46 -11.98
C ASN A 706 -5.30 44.14 -13.40
N PHE A 707 -5.50 42.91 -13.90
CA PHE A 707 -4.88 42.46 -15.15
C PHE A 707 -5.89 41.83 -16.12
N ASP A 708 -5.69 42.10 -17.40
CA ASP A 708 -6.18 41.24 -18.48
C ASP A 708 -5.12 40.18 -18.80
N MET A 709 -5.57 38.94 -19.03
CA MET A 709 -4.69 37.78 -19.17
C MET A 709 -4.89 37.10 -20.51
N ARG A 710 -3.79 36.64 -21.12
CA ARG A 710 -3.80 35.81 -22.33
C ARG A 710 -2.85 34.63 -22.16
N LEU A 711 -3.33 33.43 -22.47
CA LEU A 711 -2.51 32.22 -22.44
C LEU A 711 -1.41 32.30 -23.50
N ASP A 712 -0.17 32.02 -23.08
CA ASP A 712 0.95 31.91 -24.01
C ASP A 712 0.86 30.59 -24.82
N PRO A 713 1.20 30.59 -26.12
CA PRO A 713 1.18 29.38 -26.94
C PRO A 713 1.94 28.18 -26.35
N GLU A 714 3.00 28.40 -25.58
CA GLU A 714 3.77 27.32 -24.95
C GLU A 714 2.97 26.57 -23.87
N SER A 715 1.97 27.22 -23.28
CA SER A 715 1.13 26.62 -22.24
C SER A 715 -0.18 26.04 -22.79
N MET A 716 -0.38 25.96 -24.11
CA MET A 716 -1.62 25.40 -24.70
C MET A 716 -1.92 23.95 -24.26
N ASN A 717 -0.88 23.14 -24.03
CA ASN A 717 -0.99 21.76 -23.57
C ASN A 717 -0.69 21.60 -22.07
N TRP A 718 -0.84 22.67 -21.27
CA TRP A 718 -0.41 22.69 -19.87
C TRP A 718 -1.05 21.60 -19.00
N LEU A 719 -2.22 21.07 -19.35
CA LEU A 719 -2.87 19.97 -18.62
C LEU A 719 -2.20 18.60 -18.79
N ASP A 720 -1.28 18.41 -19.75
CA ASP A 720 -0.54 17.17 -19.93
C ASP A 720 0.56 17.05 -18.87
N GLN A 721 0.17 16.55 -17.70
CA GLN A 721 1.00 16.53 -16.50
C GLN A 721 0.92 15.17 -15.80
N ASP A 722 2.05 14.78 -15.22
CA ASP A 722 2.13 13.62 -14.36
C ASP A 722 1.47 13.88 -13.00
N VAL A 723 0.82 12.86 -12.46
CA VAL A 723 0.15 12.89 -11.15
C VAL A 723 0.66 11.75 -10.28
N HIS A 724 1.40 12.10 -9.22
CA HIS A 724 1.85 11.13 -8.22
C HIS A 724 0.94 11.13 -6.98
N VAL A 725 0.89 12.27 -6.29
CA VAL A 725 -0.04 12.54 -5.15
C VAL A 725 -0.84 13.79 -5.47
N ILE A 726 -0.13 14.80 -5.97
CA ILE A 726 -0.63 16.01 -6.61
C ILE A 726 -0.08 16.07 -8.04
N TRP A 727 -0.44 17.10 -8.77
CA TRP A 727 0.06 17.43 -10.11
C TRP A 727 1.53 17.84 -10.09
N GLU A 728 2.37 17.25 -10.96
CA GLU A 728 3.72 17.73 -11.27
C GLU A 728 3.60 18.80 -12.35
N LYS A 729 3.30 20.03 -11.92
CA LYS A 729 2.99 21.16 -12.80
C LYS A 729 4.23 21.65 -13.53
N GLY A 730 4.07 21.90 -14.83
CA GLY A 730 5.00 22.73 -15.59
C GLY A 730 4.70 24.22 -15.41
N PRO A 731 5.55 25.10 -15.97
CA PRO A 731 5.30 26.54 -15.94
C PRO A 731 4.00 26.89 -16.68
N LEU A 732 3.20 27.79 -16.09
CA LEU A 732 1.97 28.32 -16.69
C LEU A 732 2.24 29.73 -17.19
N TYR A 733 2.70 29.84 -18.44
CA TYR A 733 3.06 31.10 -19.05
C TYR A 733 1.82 31.86 -19.54
N ILE A 734 1.69 33.09 -19.06
CA ILE A 734 0.58 34.00 -19.36
C ILE A 734 1.16 35.39 -19.64
N ASN A 735 0.63 36.04 -20.68
CA ASN A 735 0.88 37.46 -20.91
C ASN A 735 -0.12 38.29 -20.12
N LEU A 736 0.38 39.26 -19.35
CA LEU A 736 -0.43 40.12 -18.50
C LEU A 736 -0.45 41.54 -19.06
N THR A 737 -1.64 42.14 -19.18
CA THR A 737 -1.79 43.56 -19.50
C THR A 737 -2.40 44.24 -18.29
N ASP A 738 -1.75 45.26 -17.74
CA ASP A 738 -2.29 46.02 -16.61
C ASP A 738 -3.54 46.78 -17.07
N ALA A 739 -4.70 46.34 -16.58
CA ALA A 739 -6.01 46.90 -16.92
C ALA A 739 -6.24 48.27 -16.27
N ARG A 740 -5.34 48.69 -15.36
CA ARG A 740 -5.40 49.94 -14.60
C ARG A 740 -4.30 50.92 -14.99
N ALA A 741 -3.38 50.55 -15.89
CA ALA A 741 -2.31 51.45 -16.36
C ALA A 741 -2.80 52.68 -17.16
N ALA A 742 -4.09 52.75 -17.51
CA ALA A 742 -4.71 53.84 -18.27
C ALA A 742 -5.81 54.62 -17.50
N VAL A 743 -5.92 54.44 -16.18
CA VAL A 743 -6.87 55.17 -15.31
C VAL A 743 -6.12 56.09 -14.36
#